data_AF-A0AAU3KSZ7-F1
#
_entry.id   AF-A0AAU3KSZ7-F1
#
_cell.length_a   1.000
_cell.length_b   1.000
_cell.length_c   1.000
_cell.angle_alpha   90.00
_cell.angle_beta   90.00
_cell.angle_gamma   90.00
#
_symmetry.space_group_name_H-M   'P 1'
#
loop_
_entity.id
_entity.type
_entity.pdbx_description
1 polymer ?
#
loop_
_entity_poly.entity_id
_entity_poly.type
_entity_poly.pdbx_seq_one_letter_code
_entity_poly.pdbx_strand_id
1 'polypeptide(L)'
;MPDSMDIDPAVLRQLANQHDQVAVDTRNWSEPPHEWLGTFQDSYGKIADPVYQALQRYYDARQKAGIALALEHNHTAEALRAAADNYEKTDHESASVINGSVDPRGNDRHGAQGPATAPGNDAGALANSQPGAGPVQANSLDSRPGAGPVPPAHGAVPDQGAGASPEDSGSGAPNGAVPAAAGRPADAGVSPAQPPVSEGLGTSPISQVSGIGDGDSTAAPIGGDRAPLLNGFADTVIPGAGMPPMSSDQSAATAPADGTTGAGDAVPPPILLTPFGAAVAAAKRQEAEPAHVVNAFVDDDLVIARTLLGAVLAAVDAPAIGLSWAVSVMRGPEGSALFITSNEGRGWLPAGLFLPREVSSPWVWDELLGAEGGSPWEGVSDPARVLAEFGLAWGPKAGAGLSALVSSGPIDSSLRARFTEVAMEGLVGPAYDVDLRTPTDDTADRLGLLGSASTAEMVAAVPDSAVQARTVKLAAQAHAQLVRSQATPPESAEVRVLRDRVLAAVQAGQPVSRQQWDELREADELLAAAMLSRRVDVGRVDLGALRIDEEGSLLRAMVFERRCDELVLLLAQEPSRQGLRDAAYAFEQIMNHPRFVEVPAAVAVPETERVSHPAVSGISVVSPTLAAGPPTGASVSAPESVPVVEQVGG
;
A
#
# COMPACT_ATOMS: atom_id res chain seq x y z
N MET A 1 -5.87 30.04 -6.65
CA MET A 1 -4.43 29.70 -6.72
C MET A 1 -4.18 28.74 -5.57
N PRO A 2 -3.31 27.73 -5.70
CA PRO A 2 -2.98 26.87 -4.56
C PRO A 2 -2.38 27.74 -3.45
N ASP A 3 -2.73 27.45 -2.20
CA ASP A 3 -2.17 28.14 -1.04
C ASP A 3 -0.64 28.00 -1.07
N SER A 4 0.07 29.12 -0.97
CA SER A 4 1.52 29.10 -0.89
C SER A 4 1.92 28.46 0.43
N MET A 5 2.50 27.25 0.39
CA MET A 5 3.11 26.66 1.56
C MET A 5 4.26 27.55 2.02
N ASP A 6 4.11 28.14 3.20
CA ASP A 6 5.14 28.93 3.86
C ASP A 6 6.16 27.96 4.48
N ILE A 7 7.23 27.69 3.73
CA ILE A 7 8.29 26.75 4.12
C ILE A 7 9.51 27.55 4.59
N ASP A 8 9.82 27.44 5.88
CA ASP A 8 10.98 28.07 6.50
C ASP A 8 12.31 27.63 5.82
N PRO A 9 13.13 28.57 5.29
CA PRO A 9 14.44 28.28 4.72
C PRO A 9 15.39 27.50 5.65
N ALA A 10 15.24 27.62 6.98
CA ALA A 10 15.99 26.84 7.94
C ALA A 10 15.67 25.33 7.87
N VAL A 11 14.41 24.97 7.63
CA VAL A 11 13.97 23.57 7.45
C VAL A 11 14.54 22.98 6.17
N LEU A 12 14.55 23.74 5.07
CA LEU A 12 15.18 23.32 3.81
C LEU A 12 16.68 23.02 3.99
N ARG A 13 17.40 23.85 4.75
CA ARG A 13 18.82 23.60 5.07
C ARG A 13 19.03 22.42 6.02
N GLN A 14 18.12 22.18 6.96
CA GLN A 14 18.13 20.97 7.80
C GLN A 14 17.96 19.70 6.96
N LEU A 15 17.00 19.68 6.03
CA LEU A 15 16.79 18.57 5.10
C LEU A 15 18.02 18.36 4.20
N ALA A 16 18.64 19.43 3.68
CA ALA A 16 19.86 19.31 2.89
C ALA A 16 21.00 18.63 3.68
N ASN A 17 21.18 18.97 4.95
CA ASN A 17 22.18 18.34 5.81
C ASN A 17 21.86 16.85 6.10
N GLN A 18 20.58 16.46 6.15
CA GLN A 18 20.19 15.05 6.24
C GLN A 18 20.53 14.28 4.96
N HIS A 19 20.29 14.87 3.78
CA HIS A 19 20.67 14.26 2.50
C HIS A 19 22.20 14.10 2.36
N ASP A 20 23.00 15.08 2.78
CA ASP A 20 24.47 14.93 2.83
C ASP A 20 24.90 13.77 3.73
N GLN A 21 24.29 13.62 4.90
CA GLN A 21 24.60 12.53 5.83
C GLN A 21 24.26 11.16 5.22
N VAL A 22 23.07 11.02 4.63
CA VAL A 22 22.66 9.79 3.92
C VAL A 22 23.61 9.49 2.76
N ALA A 23 24.10 10.50 2.04
CA ALA A 23 25.08 10.30 0.98
C ALA A 23 26.43 9.79 1.50
N VAL A 24 26.89 10.23 2.68
CA VAL A 24 28.10 9.71 3.33
C VAL A 24 27.88 8.26 3.76
N ASP A 25 26.77 7.97 4.44
CA ASP A 25 26.48 6.63 4.96
C ASP A 25 26.26 5.62 3.82
N THR A 26 25.63 6.03 2.73
CA THR A 26 25.47 5.21 1.51
C THR A 26 26.81 4.85 0.89
N ARG A 27 27.77 5.79 0.83
CA ARG A 27 29.13 5.50 0.34
C ARG A 27 29.80 4.46 1.23
N ASN A 28 29.81 4.68 2.54
CA ASN A 28 30.43 3.79 3.53
C ASN A 28 29.82 2.36 3.48
N TRP A 29 28.49 2.24 3.43
CA TRP A 29 27.80 0.94 3.33
C TRP A 29 28.07 0.23 1.99
N SER A 30 28.39 0.99 0.93
CA SER A 30 28.67 0.44 -0.40
C SER A 30 30.12 -0.05 -0.58
N GLU A 31 31.02 0.23 0.36
CA GLU A 31 32.42 -0.19 0.26
C GLU A 31 32.57 -1.73 0.30
N PRO A 32 33.36 -2.33 -0.61
CA PRO A 32 33.66 -3.75 -0.55
C PRO A 32 34.41 -4.13 0.74
N PRO A 33 34.11 -5.29 1.37
CA PRO A 33 34.82 -5.77 2.55
C PRO A 33 36.19 -6.34 2.14
N HIS A 34 37.14 -5.45 1.79
CA HIS A 34 38.41 -5.80 1.16
C HIS A 34 39.28 -6.77 1.96
N GLU A 35 39.28 -6.69 3.30
CA GLU A 35 40.03 -7.60 4.17
C GLU A 35 39.48 -9.04 4.13
N TRP A 36 38.16 -9.17 4.17
CA TRP A 36 37.48 -10.47 4.06
C TRP A 36 37.62 -11.08 2.67
N LEU A 37 37.46 -10.26 1.61
CA LEU A 37 37.71 -10.70 0.23
C LEU A 37 39.17 -11.16 0.06
N GLY A 38 40.14 -10.41 0.60
CA GLY A 38 41.56 -10.77 0.54
C GLY A 38 41.90 -12.10 1.21
N THR A 39 41.20 -12.47 2.29
CA THR A 39 41.41 -13.74 3.03
C THR A 39 40.52 -14.89 2.55
N PHE A 40 39.62 -14.65 1.60
CA PHE A 40 38.65 -15.65 1.13
C PHE A 40 39.31 -16.86 0.47
N GLN A 41 40.30 -16.65 -0.43
CA GLN A 41 40.99 -17.75 -1.11
C GLN A 41 41.86 -18.59 -0.17
N ASP A 42 42.43 -17.99 0.88
CA ASP A 42 43.20 -18.71 1.90
C ASP A 42 42.28 -19.56 2.79
N SER A 43 41.07 -19.09 3.08
CA SER A 43 40.10 -19.76 3.93
C SER A 43 39.36 -20.92 3.24
N TYR A 44 39.00 -20.74 1.96
CA TYR A 44 38.17 -21.71 1.20
C TYR A 44 38.94 -22.45 0.09
N GLY A 45 40.20 -22.10 -0.14
CA GLY A 45 41.06 -22.72 -1.14
C GLY A 45 40.72 -22.39 -2.59
N LYS A 46 41.60 -22.81 -3.52
CA LYS A 46 41.51 -22.45 -4.95
C LYS A 46 40.30 -23.01 -5.70
N ILE A 47 39.57 -23.97 -5.12
CA ILE A 47 38.33 -24.50 -5.70
C ILE A 47 37.21 -23.45 -5.64
N ALA A 48 37.27 -22.52 -4.68
CA ALA A 48 36.31 -21.43 -4.53
C ALA A 48 36.56 -20.22 -5.45
N ASP A 49 37.54 -20.26 -6.36
CA ASP A 49 37.87 -19.14 -7.24
C ASP A 49 36.69 -18.62 -8.10
N PRO A 50 35.80 -19.46 -8.68
CA PRO A 50 34.60 -18.96 -9.38
C PRO A 50 33.62 -18.21 -8.47
N VAL A 51 33.52 -18.62 -7.20
CA VAL A 51 32.68 -17.97 -6.18
C VAL A 51 33.31 -16.63 -5.77
N TYR A 52 34.63 -16.60 -5.56
CA TYR A 52 35.37 -15.38 -5.30
C TYR A 52 35.22 -14.34 -6.42
N GLN A 53 35.35 -14.75 -7.69
CA GLN A 53 35.11 -13.87 -8.84
C GLN A 53 33.65 -13.42 -8.98
N ALA A 54 32.68 -14.19 -8.48
CA ALA A 54 31.28 -13.76 -8.40
C ALA A 54 31.09 -12.71 -7.30
N LEU A 55 31.66 -12.94 -6.11
CA LEU A 55 31.63 -12.00 -4.99
C LEU A 55 32.29 -10.66 -5.32
N GLN A 56 33.46 -10.66 -5.98
CA GLN A 56 34.10 -9.43 -6.46
C GLN A 56 33.17 -8.63 -7.37
N ARG A 57 32.62 -9.27 -8.43
CA ARG A 57 31.69 -8.61 -9.36
C ARG A 57 30.43 -8.07 -8.68
N TYR A 58 29.92 -8.79 -7.67
CA TYR A 58 28.79 -8.33 -6.85
C TYR A 58 29.15 -7.07 -6.03
N TYR A 59 30.27 -7.07 -5.31
CA TYR A 59 30.69 -5.92 -4.52
C TYR A 59 31.07 -4.71 -5.40
N ASP A 60 31.70 -4.92 -6.55
CA ASP A 60 31.97 -3.85 -7.53
C ASP A 60 30.67 -3.21 -8.04
N ALA A 61 29.65 -4.03 -8.33
CA ALA A 61 28.34 -3.55 -8.75
C ALA A 61 27.62 -2.79 -7.64
N ARG A 62 27.64 -3.31 -6.39
CA ARG A 62 27.10 -2.65 -5.19
C ARG A 62 27.78 -1.31 -4.91
N GLN A 63 29.11 -1.25 -4.95
CA GLN A 63 29.87 -0.01 -4.75
C GLN A 63 29.49 1.03 -5.80
N LYS A 64 29.40 0.63 -7.08
CA LYS A 64 29.00 1.52 -8.16
C LYS A 64 27.57 2.06 -7.97
N ALA A 65 26.63 1.21 -7.55
CA ALA A 65 25.25 1.61 -7.27
C ALA A 65 25.17 2.58 -6.09
N GLY A 66 25.86 2.29 -4.98
CA GLY A 66 25.91 3.17 -3.80
C GLY A 66 26.55 4.53 -4.10
N ILE A 67 27.61 4.58 -4.91
CA ILE A 67 28.19 5.85 -5.37
C ILE A 67 27.19 6.66 -6.20
N ALA A 68 26.40 6.02 -7.07
CA ALA A 68 25.37 6.71 -7.86
C ALA A 68 24.25 7.29 -6.98
N LEU A 69 23.68 6.48 -6.09
CA LEU A 69 22.65 6.93 -5.14
C LEU A 69 23.16 8.06 -4.23
N ALA A 70 24.40 7.97 -3.74
CA ALA A 70 25.02 9.04 -2.95
C ALA A 70 25.24 10.35 -3.74
N LEU A 71 25.36 10.30 -5.07
CA LEU A 71 25.40 11.51 -5.91
C LEU A 71 23.99 12.14 -6.05
N GLU A 72 22.94 11.33 -6.12
CA GLU A 72 21.55 11.81 -6.15
C GLU A 72 21.15 12.50 -4.83
N HIS A 73 21.56 11.93 -3.68
CA HIS A 73 21.40 12.58 -2.38
C HIS A 73 22.17 13.91 -2.28
N ASN A 74 23.44 13.95 -2.70
CA ASN A 74 24.21 15.22 -2.79
C ASN A 74 23.47 16.26 -3.66
N HIS A 75 23.00 15.87 -4.84
CA HIS A 75 22.31 16.79 -5.76
C HIS A 75 21.01 17.33 -5.15
N THR A 76 20.26 16.49 -4.44
CA THR A 76 19.06 16.90 -3.70
C THR A 76 19.40 17.90 -2.60
N ALA A 77 20.49 17.70 -1.86
CA ALA A 77 20.97 18.62 -0.84
C ALA A 77 21.39 19.98 -1.42
N GLU A 78 22.06 20.00 -2.57
CA GLU A 78 22.39 21.23 -3.32
C GLU A 78 21.12 21.97 -3.78
N ALA A 79 20.13 21.26 -4.32
CA ALA A 79 18.86 21.84 -4.75
C ALA A 79 18.07 22.45 -3.58
N LEU A 80 18.02 21.77 -2.43
CA LEU A 80 17.37 22.27 -1.21
C LEU A 80 18.04 23.55 -0.67
N ARG A 81 19.37 23.63 -0.72
CA ARG A 81 20.14 24.84 -0.35
C ARG A 81 19.85 25.99 -1.31
N ALA A 82 19.89 25.73 -2.62
CA ALA A 82 19.58 26.73 -3.64
C ALA A 82 18.13 27.27 -3.52
N ALA A 83 17.18 26.41 -3.15
CA ALA A 83 15.81 26.82 -2.85
C ALA A 83 15.74 27.74 -1.61
N ALA A 84 16.39 27.37 -0.51
CA ALA A 84 16.45 28.18 0.71
C ALA A 84 17.05 29.58 0.46
N ASP A 85 18.17 29.63 -0.25
CA ASP A 85 18.85 30.89 -0.59
C ASP A 85 17.98 31.77 -1.52
N ASN A 86 17.19 31.17 -2.41
CA ASN A 86 16.26 31.89 -3.28
C ASN A 86 15.04 32.45 -2.52
N TYR A 87 14.53 31.74 -1.51
CA TYR A 87 13.49 32.27 -0.62
C TYR A 87 13.98 33.49 0.17
N GLU A 88 15.13 33.40 0.83
CA GLU A 88 15.72 34.52 1.58
C GLU A 88 16.02 35.73 0.69
N LYS A 89 16.50 35.49 -0.53
CA LYS A 89 16.69 36.56 -1.52
C LYS A 89 15.37 37.23 -1.89
N THR A 90 14.31 36.45 -2.13
CA THR A 90 12.98 36.96 -2.49
C THR A 90 12.36 37.76 -1.35
N ASP A 91 12.54 37.33 -0.10
CA ASP A 91 12.11 38.06 1.09
C ASP A 91 12.89 39.39 1.25
N HIS A 92 14.23 39.36 1.12
CA HIS A 92 15.04 40.57 1.15
C HIS A 92 14.68 41.57 0.03
N GLU A 93 14.44 41.10 -1.19
CA GLU A 93 13.97 41.95 -2.29
C GLU A 93 12.59 42.56 -1.96
N SER A 94 11.65 41.77 -1.47
CA SER A 94 10.31 42.21 -1.05
C SER A 94 10.35 43.25 0.08
N ALA A 95 11.15 42.98 1.13
CA ALA A 95 11.37 43.91 2.23
C ALA A 95 12.03 45.22 1.76
N SER A 96 12.92 45.17 0.77
CA SER A 96 13.54 46.37 0.20
C SER A 96 12.54 47.24 -0.58
N VAL A 97 11.61 46.62 -1.33
CA VAL A 97 10.54 47.31 -2.07
C VAL A 97 9.56 47.96 -1.10
N ILE A 98 9.15 47.24 -0.04
CA ILE A 98 8.25 47.79 0.99
C ILE A 98 8.90 48.98 1.70
N ASN A 99 10.14 48.84 2.18
CA ASN A 99 10.86 49.93 2.86
C ASN A 99 11.14 51.13 1.93
N GLY A 100 11.39 50.89 0.63
CA GLY A 100 11.57 51.94 -0.36
C GLY A 100 10.28 52.71 -0.71
N SER A 101 9.11 52.11 -0.48
CA SER A 101 7.80 52.76 -0.70
C SER A 101 7.36 53.70 0.43
N VAL A 102 8.00 53.61 1.60
CA VAL A 102 7.69 54.42 2.79
C VAL A 102 8.76 55.51 2.97
N ASP A 103 8.81 56.48 2.06
CA ASP A 103 9.54 57.73 2.31
C ASP A 103 8.66 58.68 3.17
N PRO A 104 8.99 58.92 4.46
CA PRO A 104 8.13 59.72 5.33
C PRO A 104 8.26 61.23 5.10
N ARG A 105 9.06 61.67 4.11
CA ARG A 105 9.39 63.08 3.86
C ARG A 105 8.75 63.66 2.61
N GLY A 106 7.45 63.40 2.49
CA GLY A 106 6.46 64.42 2.16
C GLY A 106 6.49 65.01 0.74
N ASN A 107 5.32 64.99 0.10
CA ASN A 107 4.95 66.11 -0.74
C ASN A 107 3.46 66.41 -0.62
N ASP A 108 3.14 67.35 0.28
CA ASP A 108 1.90 68.13 0.23
C ASP A 108 1.85 68.93 -1.08
N ARG A 109 1.49 68.28 -2.19
CA ARG A 109 1.12 68.96 -3.43
C ARG A 109 -0.20 68.43 -3.97
N HIS A 110 -1.25 69.10 -3.51
CA HIS A 110 -2.52 69.16 -4.21
C HIS A 110 -2.32 69.44 -5.71
N GLY A 111 -2.95 68.64 -6.56
CA GLY A 111 -2.90 68.77 -8.01
C GLY A 111 -3.98 67.90 -8.65
N ALA A 112 -5.25 68.28 -8.47
CA ALA A 112 -6.36 67.53 -9.02
C ALA A 112 -6.41 67.62 -10.56
N GLN A 113 -6.49 66.47 -11.25
CA GLN A 113 -7.09 66.38 -12.58
C GLN A 113 -7.42 64.93 -12.99
N GLY A 114 -8.73 64.67 -13.20
CA GLY A 114 -9.28 63.93 -14.35
C GLY A 114 -9.00 62.42 -14.53
N PRO A 115 -10.05 61.58 -14.70
CA PRO A 115 -9.91 60.23 -15.23
C PRO A 115 -9.89 60.25 -16.77
N ALA A 116 -8.94 59.53 -17.41
CA ALA A 116 -8.94 59.31 -18.86
C ALA A 116 -8.23 58.01 -19.27
N THR A 117 -9.03 57.09 -19.84
CA THR A 117 -8.77 56.20 -21.01
C THR A 117 -7.35 55.79 -21.43
N ALA A 118 -7.20 54.49 -21.71
CA ALA A 118 -6.17 53.91 -22.60
C ALA A 118 -6.13 54.60 -23.98
N PRO A 119 -4.98 54.60 -24.71
CA PRO A 119 -4.43 53.43 -25.41
C PRO A 119 -2.89 53.32 -25.18
N GLY A 120 -2.05 52.51 -25.83
CA GLY A 120 -2.10 51.68 -27.04
C GLY A 120 -0.65 51.30 -27.42
N ASN A 121 -0.46 50.33 -28.31
CA ASN A 121 0.88 49.95 -28.79
C ASN A 121 1.51 51.08 -29.64
N ASP A 122 2.81 51.32 -29.47
CA ASP A 122 3.76 51.39 -30.59
C ASP A 122 5.21 51.41 -30.07
N ALA A 123 6.04 50.47 -30.52
CA ALA A 123 7.45 50.37 -30.17
C ALA A 123 8.32 50.69 -31.39
N GLY A 124 9.12 51.76 -31.30
CA GLY A 124 9.91 52.28 -32.42
C GLY A 124 11.32 52.74 -32.03
N ALA A 125 12.31 51.88 -32.31
CA ALA A 125 13.63 52.20 -32.86
C ALA A 125 14.70 52.99 -32.03
N LEU A 126 15.84 52.28 -31.78
CA LEU A 126 17.25 52.73 -31.87
C LEU A 126 17.85 53.60 -30.72
N ALA A 127 19.10 53.43 -30.26
CA ALA A 127 20.14 52.41 -30.53
C ALA A 127 21.33 52.41 -29.50
N ASN A 128 22.05 51.26 -29.41
CA ASN A 128 23.47 51.04 -29.02
C ASN A 128 23.97 51.44 -27.59
N SER A 129 24.87 50.69 -26.92
CA SER A 129 26.02 49.90 -27.45
C SER A 129 26.52 48.73 -26.54
N GLN A 130 26.75 47.53 -27.12
CA GLN A 130 27.80 46.49 -26.83
C GLN A 130 28.10 45.97 -25.37
N PRO A 131 28.82 44.84 -25.17
CA PRO A 131 28.68 43.45 -25.68
C PRO A 131 28.71 42.37 -24.53
N GLY A 132 28.58 41.05 -24.71
CA GLY A 132 28.20 40.23 -25.88
C GLY A 132 28.90 38.86 -26.02
N ALA A 133 28.64 37.85 -25.16
CA ALA A 133 29.11 36.45 -25.34
C ALA A 133 28.11 35.39 -24.79
N GLY A 134 27.64 34.48 -25.66
CA GLY A 134 26.88 33.25 -25.31
C GLY A 134 27.80 32.01 -25.33
N PRO A 135 27.36 30.79 -25.73
CA PRO A 135 26.07 30.36 -26.32
C PRO A 135 25.32 29.36 -25.39
N VAL A 136 24.26 28.60 -25.73
CA VAL A 136 23.50 28.32 -26.98
C VAL A 136 22.00 28.22 -26.63
N GLN A 137 21.10 28.18 -27.63
CA GLN A 137 19.71 27.68 -27.46
C GLN A 137 19.27 26.86 -28.70
N ALA A 138 18.27 25.99 -28.54
CA ALA A 138 17.89 24.97 -29.52
C ALA A 138 17.11 25.51 -30.73
N ASN A 139 17.29 24.85 -31.89
CA ASN A 139 16.54 25.14 -33.12
C ASN A 139 15.23 24.35 -33.18
N SER A 140 14.13 25.04 -33.48
CA SER A 140 12.89 24.43 -33.96
C SER A 140 12.98 24.16 -35.46
N LEU A 141 12.47 23.02 -35.93
CA LEU A 141 12.18 22.82 -37.35
C LEU A 141 10.78 22.23 -37.54
N ASP A 142 10.06 22.87 -38.45
CA ASP A 142 8.67 22.67 -38.82
C ASP A 142 8.57 21.60 -39.93
N SER A 143 7.53 20.77 -39.92
CA SER A 143 7.05 19.98 -41.08
C SER A 143 5.77 19.19 -40.76
N ARG A 144 4.65 19.58 -41.39
CA ARG A 144 3.36 18.90 -41.31
C ARG A 144 2.72 18.74 -42.70
N PRO A 145 2.37 17.51 -43.11
CA PRO A 145 1.26 17.25 -44.02
C PRO A 145 0.31 16.19 -43.43
N GLY A 146 -0.98 16.10 -43.75
CA GLY A 146 -1.85 16.92 -44.59
C GLY A 146 -3.30 16.45 -44.40
N ALA A 147 -4.30 17.28 -44.71
CA ALA A 147 -5.72 16.94 -44.47
C ALA A 147 -6.36 16.16 -45.65
N GLY A 148 -7.32 15.28 -45.34
CA GLY A 148 -8.14 14.52 -46.29
C GLY A 148 -9.58 14.32 -45.77
N PRO A 149 -10.57 14.04 -46.63
CA PRO A 149 -11.87 14.74 -46.51
C PRO A 149 -13.04 13.94 -45.90
N VAL A 150 -14.05 14.70 -45.46
CA VAL A 150 -15.37 14.25 -44.97
C VAL A 150 -16.34 14.00 -46.13
N PRO A 151 -17.13 12.90 -46.14
CA PRO A 151 -18.31 12.72 -46.99
C PRO A 151 -19.64 13.05 -46.25
N PRO A 152 -20.73 13.36 -46.98
CA PRO A 152 -21.93 13.99 -46.40
C PRO A 152 -23.00 13.02 -45.90
N ALA A 153 -23.92 13.54 -45.08
CA ALA A 153 -25.13 12.85 -44.63
C ALA A 153 -26.24 12.83 -45.70
N HIS A 154 -27.03 11.75 -45.77
CA HIS A 154 -28.42 11.76 -46.24
C HIS A 154 -29.20 10.47 -45.90
N GLY A 155 -30.40 10.62 -45.32
CA GLY A 155 -31.48 9.62 -45.30
C GLY A 155 -31.33 8.45 -44.30
N ALA A 156 -32.40 7.81 -43.82
CA ALA A 156 -33.81 8.19 -43.82
C ALA A 156 -34.54 7.39 -42.72
N VAL A 157 -35.61 7.98 -42.15
CA VAL A 157 -36.50 7.29 -41.21
C VAL A 157 -37.43 6.32 -41.97
N PRO A 158 -37.71 5.14 -41.42
CA PRO A 158 -39.05 4.58 -41.48
C PRO A 158 -39.66 4.42 -40.07
N ASP A 159 -40.83 5.02 -39.92
CA ASP A 159 -41.81 4.78 -38.86
C ASP A 159 -42.64 3.51 -39.20
N GLN A 160 -43.49 3.06 -38.27
CA GLN A 160 -44.32 1.83 -38.24
C GLN A 160 -43.60 0.56 -37.72
N GLY A 161 -44.15 -0.18 -36.75
CA GLY A 161 -45.35 0.07 -35.96
C GLY A 161 -45.75 -1.10 -35.04
N ALA A 162 -46.60 -0.79 -34.04
CA ALA A 162 -47.52 -1.64 -33.26
C ALA A 162 -47.24 -3.16 -33.08
N GLY A 163 -47.18 -3.62 -31.82
CA GLY A 163 -47.09 -5.07 -31.52
C GLY A 163 -47.22 -5.50 -30.05
N ALA A 164 -48.41 -5.32 -29.46
CA ALA A 164 -48.99 -6.08 -28.33
C ALA A 164 -48.13 -6.48 -27.09
N SER A 165 -48.50 -5.91 -25.93
CA SER A 165 -48.36 -6.57 -24.62
C SER A 165 -49.31 -7.77 -24.50
N PRO A 166 -49.00 -8.76 -23.64
CA PRO A 166 -50.01 -9.58 -22.98
C PRO A 166 -50.04 -9.33 -21.47
N GLU A 167 -51.14 -8.74 -20.98
CA GLU A 167 -51.60 -8.92 -19.60
C GLU A 167 -52.57 -10.12 -19.57
N ASP A 168 -52.35 -11.07 -18.66
CA ASP A 168 -53.41 -11.77 -17.88
C ASP A 168 -52.70 -12.61 -16.79
N SER A 169 -52.80 -12.30 -15.49
CA SER A 169 -53.94 -12.43 -14.56
C SER A 169 -54.21 -13.87 -14.08
N GLY A 170 -54.27 -14.07 -12.75
CA GLY A 170 -54.67 -15.34 -12.12
C GLY A 170 -53.85 -15.70 -10.86
N SER A 171 -53.83 -14.89 -9.80
CA SER A 171 -54.76 -14.96 -8.66
C SER A 171 -54.69 -16.24 -7.79
N GLY A 172 -54.32 -16.13 -6.51
CA GLY A 172 -54.57 -17.19 -5.50
C GLY A 172 -53.54 -17.32 -4.38
N ALA A 173 -53.71 -16.57 -3.29
CA ALA A 173 -53.04 -16.81 -1.98
C ALA A 173 -54.00 -17.63 -1.05
N PRO A 174 -53.75 -17.87 0.26
CA PRO A 174 -52.58 -17.56 1.10
C PRO A 174 -52.16 -18.64 2.14
N ASN A 175 -51.14 -18.30 2.97
CA ASN A 175 -50.88 -18.73 4.35
C ASN A 175 -50.42 -20.17 4.70
N GLY A 176 -49.33 -20.25 5.50
CA GLY A 176 -49.43 -20.97 6.78
C GLY A 176 -48.20 -21.67 7.37
N ALA A 177 -47.75 -21.15 8.52
CA ALA A 177 -47.15 -21.86 9.67
C ALA A 177 -45.67 -22.31 9.66
N VAL A 178 -44.97 -21.84 10.70
CA VAL A 178 -43.74 -22.39 11.32
C VAL A 178 -44.10 -23.68 12.08
N PRO A 179 -43.16 -24.61 12.28
CA PRO A 179 -42.80 -24.89 13.68
C PRO A 179 -41.28 -25.08 13.91
N ALA A 180 -40.87 -24.88 15.15
CA ALA A 180 -39.48 -25.01 15.59
C ALA A 180 -39.20 -26.37 16.27
N ALA A 181 -37.91 -26.60 16.52
CA ALA A 181 -37.30 -27.46 17.55
C ALA A 181 -36.93 -28.93 17.23
N ALA A 182 -35.62 -29.17 17.42
CA ALA A 182 -34.98 -30.34 18.03
C ALA A 182 -35.00 -31.72 17.34
N GLY A 183 -33.80 -32.31 17.17
CA GLY A 183 -33.64 -33.76 16.96
C GLY A 183 -32.38 -34.19 16.20
N ARG A 184 -31.26 -34.35 16.90
CA ARG A 184 -30.09 -35.12 16.41
C ARG A 184 -30.38 -36.62 16.58
N PRO A 185 -30.07 -37.47 15.59
CA PRO A 185 -29.28 -38.67 15.91
C PRO A 185 -28.14 -38.91 14.91
N ALA A 186 -27.31 -39.91 15.20
CA ALA A 186 -26.07 -40.24 14.48
C ALA A 186 -26.22 -41.45 13.53
N ASP A 187 -25.19 -41.64 12.70
CA ASP A 187 -24.75 -42.86 12.00
C ASP A 187 -25.78 -43.77 11.29
N ALA A 188 -25.69 -43.78 9.95
CA ALA A 188 -25.49 -45.00 9.16
C ALA A 188 -25.02 -44.62 7.74
N GLY A 189 -23.92 -45.22 7.25
CA GLY A 189 -23.36 -44.91 5.93
C GLY A 189 -24.01 -45.70 4.79
N VAL A 190 -24.16 -45.07 3.62
CA VAL A 190 -24.46 -45.72 2.33
C VAL A 190 -23.73 -44.96 1.21
N SER A 191 -22.95 -45.67 0.38
CA SER A 191 -22.30 -45.10 -0.82
C SER A 191 -23.30 -44.92 -1.97
N PRO A 192 -23.27 -43.80 -2.73
CA PRO A 192 -23.92 -43.71 -4.04
C PRO A 192 -23.04 -44.35 -5.13
N ALA A 193 -23.67 -45.06 -6.06
CA ALA A 193 -23.00 -45.77 -7.15
C ALA A 193 -22.71 -44.88 -8.38
N GLN A 194 -21.74 -45.31 -9.21
CA GLN A 194 -21.46 -44.70 -10.52
C GLN A 194 -22.62 -44.90 -11.51
N PRO A 195 -22.89 -43.92 -12.40
CA PRO A 195 -23.72 -44.14 -13.58
C PRO A 195 -22.96 -44.90 -14.69
N PRO A 196 -23.66 -45.61 -15.59
CA PRO A 196 -23.04 -46.54 -16.53
C PRO A 196 -22.45 -45.88 -17.78
N VAL A 197 -21.39 -46.51 -18.29
CA VAL A 197 -20.84 -46.30 -19.64
C VAL A 197 -21.87 -46.59 -20.74
N SER A 198 -21.84 -45.80 -21.82
CA SER A 198 -22.56 -46.08 -23.06
C SER A 198 -21.58 -46.09 -24.23
N GLU A 199 -21.49 -47.23 -24.91
CA GLU A 199 -20.69 -47.39 -26.13
C GLU A 199 -21.40 -46.73 -27.32
N GLY A 200 -20.67 -45.96 -28.13
CA GLY A 200 -21.19 -45.26 -29.29
C GLY A 200 -20.20 -45.27 -30.46
N LEU A 201 -20.34 -46.24 -31.36
CA LEU A 201 -19.51 -46.37 -32.57
C LEU A 201 -19.82 -45.24 -33.58
N GLY A 202 -18.80 -44.51 -34.01
CA GLY A 202 -18.90 -43.48 -35.05
C GLY A 202 -17.56 -43.30 -35.78
N THR A 203 -17.53 -43.64 -37.08
CA THR A 203 -16.28 -43.78 -37.85
C THR A 203 -15.99 -42.62 -38.82
N SER A 204 -14.72 -42.21 -38.86
CA SER A 204 -13.99 -41.64 -40.02
C SER A 204 -14.24 -40.18 -40.44
N PRO A 205 -13.32 -39.53 -41.22
CA PRO A 205 -11.95 -39.95 -41.59
C PRO A 205 -10.82 -38.95 -41.25
N ILE A 206 -9.60 -39.45 -41.40
CA ILE A 206 -8.30 -38.80 -41.18
C ILE A 206 -7.95 -37.80 -42.31
N SER A 207 -7.17 -36.76 -41.99
CA SER A 207 -6.29 -36.10 -42.97
C SER A 207 -4.90 -35.92 -42.36
N GLN A 208 -3.94 -36.69 -42.89
CA GLN A 208 -2.52 -36.58 -42.55
C GLN A 208 -1.83 -35.54 -43.43
N VAL A 209 -0.96 -34.74 -42.84
CA VAL A 209 0.16 -34.09 -43.55
C VAL A 209 1.43 -34.45 -42.78
N SER A 210 2.33 -35.18 -43.42
CA SER A 210 3.69 -35.42 -42.92
C SER A 210 4.62 -34.31 -43.39
N GLY A 211 5.47 -33.82 -42.49
CA GLY A 211 6.56 -32.89 -42.80
C GLY A 211 7.79 -33.23 -41.97
N ILE A 212 8.76 -33.89 -42.60
CA ILE A 212 10.08 -34.17 -42.01
C ILE A 212 10.98 -32.96 -42.24
N GLY A 213 11.78 -32.57 -41.24
CA GLY A 213 12.74 -31.48 -41.36
C GLY A 213 13.78 -31.49 -40.25
N ASP A 214 14.90 -32.19 -40.48
CA ASP A 214 16.14 -31.98 -39.72
C ASP A 214 16.69 -30.57 -39.98
N GLY A 215 17.33 -29.96 -38.98
CA GLY A 215 17.80 -28.57 -39.07
C GLY A 215 18.73 -28.14 -37.94
N ASP A 216 19.91 -28.76 -37.84
CA ASP A 216 21.04 -28.26 -37.04
C ASP A 216 21.63 -26.98 -37.65
N SER A 217 21.84 -25.91 -36.86
CA SER A 217 22.82 -24.84 -37.10
C SER A 217 22.88 -23.75 -36.01
N THR A 218 23.96 -23.78 -35.20
CA THR A 218 24.92 -22.67 -34.88
C THR A 218 24.47 -21.29 -34.36
N ALA A 219 25.37 -20.61 -33.64
CA ALA A 219 25.09 -19.43 -32.80
C ALA A 219 25.71 -18.08 -33.26
N ALA A 220 25.11 -16.98 -32.73
CA ALA A 220 25.67 -15.63 -32.47
C ALA A 220 26.00 -14.70 -33.67
N PRO A 221 26.24 -13.36 -33.50
CA PRO A 221 26.12 -12.50 -32.29
C PRO A 221 25.42 -11.10 -32.44
N ILE A 222 24.98 -10.54 -31.30
CA ILE A 222 25.06 -9.13 -30.79
C ILE A 222 24.51 -7.92 -31.61
N GLY A 223 23.64 -7.15 -30.94
CA GLY A 223 23.49 -5.68 -31.07
C GLY A 223 22.06 -5.17 -30.81
N GLY A 224 21.76 -4.23 -29.90
CA GLY A 224 22.58 -3.59 -28.88
C GLY A 224 22.11 -2.17 -28.52
N ASP A 225 21.13 -2.03 -27.62
CA ASP A 225 20.77 -0.75 -26.97
C ASP A 225 20.41 -0.99 -25.49
N ARG A 226 20.84 -0.08 -24.60
CA ARG A 226 20.77 -0.26 -23.13
C ARG A 226 19.79 0.71 -22.47
N ALA A 227 18.84 0.16 -21.73
CA ALA A 227 18.07 0.85 -20.68
C ALA A 227 18.62 0.47 -19.29
N PRO A 228 18.39 1.27 -18.22
CA PRO A 228 19.04 1.07 -16.93
C PRO A 228 18.51 -0.15 -16.15
N LEU A 229 19.41 -0.80 -15.43
CA LEU A 229 19.13 -1.96 -14.57
C LEU A 229 18.87 -1.50 -13.13
N LEU A 230 17.80 -1.99 -12.51
CA LEU A 230 17.50 -1.81 -11.09
C LEU A 230 17.58 -3.17 -10.37
N ASN A 231 18.70 -3.39 -9.69
CA ASN A 231 18.75 -4.29 -8.53
C ASN A 231 18.13 -3.53 -7.35
N GLY A 232 17.44 -4.15 -6.39
CA GLY A 232 17.11 -5.57 -6.24
C GLY A 232 16.49 -5.79 -4.86
N PHE A 233 15.86 -6.95 -4.65
CA PHE A 233 15.46 -7.37 -3.30
C PHE A 233 16.70 -7.60 -2.40
N ALA A 234 16.49 -7.53 -1.08
CA ALA A 234 17.46 -7.70 0.01
C ALA A 234 18.41 -6.51 0.30
N ASP A 235 17.99 -5.65 1.26
CA ASP A 235 18.74 -5.56 2.52
C ASP A 235 17.76 -5.32 3.69
N THR A 236 17.77 -6.20 4.69
CA THR A 236 17.07 -5.99 5.97
C THR A 236 18.12 -5.89 7.05
N VAL A 237 18.35 -4.67 7.53
CA VAL A 237 19.40 -4.35 8.49
C VAL A 237 19.09 -5.00 9.85
N ILE A 238 20.02 -5.83 10.33
CA ILE A 238 20.04 -6.31 11.72
C ILE A 238 21.00 -5.42 12.52
N PRO A 239 20.54 -4.63 13.51
CA PRO A 239 21.43 -3.92 14.40
C PRO A 239 22.03 -4.88 15.43
N GLY A 240 23.33 -5.16 15.31
CA GLY A 240 24.06 -6.05 16.21
C GLY A 240 24.19 -5.49 17.63
N ALA A 241 23.82 -6.30 18.62
CA ALA A 241 24.05 -5.98 20.03
C ALA A 241 25.56 -6.10 20.38
N GLY A 242 26.08 -5.12 21.11
CA GLY A 242 27.51 -5.06 21.45
C GLY A 242 27.95 -6.11 22.48
N MET A 243 29.08 -6.77 22.20
CA MET A 243 29.81 -7.62 23.15
C MET A 243 30.67 -6.75 24.09
N PRO A 244 30.67 -6.99 25.41
CA PRO A 244 31.61 -6.35 26.34
C PRO A 244 33.01 -7.00 26.24
N PRO A 245 34.09 -6.27 26.61
CA PRO A 245 35.46 -6.75 26.45
C PRO A 245 35.82 -7.85 27.47
N MET A 246 36.61 -8.83 27.02
CA MET A 246 37.12 -9.89 27.89
C MET A 246 38.17 -9.37 28.87
N SER A 247 37.99 -9.69 30.15
CA SER A 247 39.00 -9.55 31.20
C SER A 247 39.63 -10.91 31.48
N SER A 248 40.95 -10.94 31.59
CA SER A 248 41.73 -12.11 32.01
C SER A 248 41.62 -12.35 33.52
N ASP A 249 41.33 -13.59 33.96
CA ASP A 249 42.34 -14.36 34.71
C ASP A 249 42.02 -15.86 34.96
N GLN A 250 43.10 -16.59 35.24
CA GLN A 250 43.32 -17.96 35.79
C GLN A 250 42.14 -18.66 36.53
N SER A 251 41.89 -19.99 36.41
CA SER A 251 42.79 -21.07 36.87
C SER A 251 42.36 -22.51 36.46
N ALA A 252 43.37 -23.30 36.03
CA ALA A 252 43.60 -24.76 36.13
C ALA A 252 42.46 -25.79 36.43
N ALA A 253 42.42 -26.90 35.65
CA ALA A 253 42.97 -28.20 36.09
C ALA A 253 43.07 -29.30 35.00
N THR A 254 44.25 -29.95 34.92
CA THR A 254 44.55 -31.35 34.48
C THR A 254 44.08 -31.92 33.12
N ALA A 255 45.07 -32.30 32.30
CA ALA A 255 44.98 -33.31 31.22
C ALA A 255 45.18 -34.75 31.79
N PRO A 256 45.11 -35.86 30.99
CA PRO A 256 46.09 -36.14 29.93
C PRO A 256 45.49 -36.59 28.58
N ALA A 257 46.35 -36.70 27.57
CA ALA A 257 46.01 -37.05 26.18
C ALA A 257 46.28 -38.54 25.86
N ASP A 258 45.55 -39.09 24.88
CA ASP A 258 46.10 -40.00 23.86
C ASP A 258 45.13 -40.15 22.65
N GLY A 259 45.63 -40.60 21.49
CA GLY A 259 44.78 -41.25 20.47
C GLY A 259 44.44 -40.50 19.16
N THR A 260 45.37 -40.53 18.20
CA THR A 260 45.17 -40.87 16.76
C THR A 260 44.03 -40.23 15.94
N THR A 261 44.44 -39.41 14.96
CA THR A 261 43.98 -39.37 13.55
C THR A 261 42.71 -40.14 13.18
N GLY A 262 41.61 -39.41 12.99
CA GLY A 262 40.49 -39.80 12.13
C GLY A 262 40.06 -38.59 11.31
N ALA A 263 40.20 -38.64 9.99
CA ALA A 263 39.61 -37.63 9.12
C ALA A 263 38.09 -37.80 9.16
N GLY A 264 37.43 -36.99 9.99
CA GLY A 264 35.98 -36.96 10.07
C GLY A 264 35.42 -36.48 8.75
N ASP A 265 34.71 -37.38 8.06
CA ASP A 265 33.90 -37.05 6.90
C ASP A 265 32.89 -35.99 7.31
N ALA A 266 33.14 -34.75 6.90
CA ALA A 266 32.35 -33.60 7.30
C ALA A 266 31.03 -33.62 6.53
N VAL A 267 30.07 -34.38 7.07
CA VAL A 267 28.67 -34.36 6.63
C VAL A 267 28.27 -32.89 6.50
N PRO A 268 27.91 -32.41 5.28
CA PRO A 268 27.52 -31.02 5.12
C PRO A 268 26.33 -30.72 6.05
N PRO A 269 26.27 -29.53 6.66
CA PRO A 269 25.18 -29.21 7.57
C PRO A 269 23.85 -29.42 6.83
N PRO A 270 22.86 -30.06 7.47
CA PRO A 270 21.58 -30.31 6.81
C PRO A 270 20.99 -28.96 6.40
N ILE A 271 20.69 -28.82 5.11
CA ILE A 271 19.92 -27.69 4.61
C ILE A 271 18.57 -27.75 5.34
N LEU A 272 18.36 -26.81 6.25
CA LEU A 272 17.11 -26.67 6.98
C LEU A 272 16.05 -26.19 5.99
N LEU A 273 15.39 -27.14 5.34
CA LEU A 273 14.19 -26.90 4.53
C LEU A 273 13.16 -26.23 5.44
N THR A 274 12.72 -25.04 5.02
CA THR A 274 11.63 -24.33 5.69
C THR A 274 10.34 -25.16 5.65
N PRO A 275 9.39 -24.97 6.57
CA PRO A 275 8.10 -25.69 6.55
C PRO A 275 7.39 -25.55 5.20
N PHE A 276 7.40 -24.34 4.63
CA PHE A 276 6.86 -24.08 3.29
C PHE A 276 7.63 -24.83 2.19
N GLY A 277 8.96 -24.77 2.19
CA GLY A 277 9.79 -25.51 1.22
C GLY A 277 9.63 -27.03 1.30
N ALA A 278 9.45 -27.57 2.51
CA ALA A 278 9.17 -28.99 2.74
C ALA A 278 7.79 -29.40 2.22
N ALA A 279 6.76 -28.57 2.41
CA ALA A 279 5.42 -28.80 1.88
C ALA A 279 5.36 -28.71 0.36
N VAL A 280 5.99 -27.70 -0.26
CA VAL A 280 6.16 -27.62 -1.72
C VAL A 280 6.87 -28.87 -2.25
N ALA A 281 7.95 -29.32 -1.60
CA ALA A 281 8.65 -30.53 -1.98
C ALA A 281 7.82 -31.80 -1.77
N ALA A 282 6.82 -31.80 -0.87
CA ALA A 282 5.87 -32.90 -0.68
C ALA A 282 4.78 -32.89 -1.76
N ALA A 283 4.17 -31.74 -2.03
CA ALA A 283 3.18 -31.56 -3.09
C ALA A 283 3.74 -31.92 -4.47
N LYS A 284 4.97 -31.46 -4.79
CA LYS A 284 5.68 -31.87 -6.03
C LYS A 284 5.91 -33.37 -6.12
N ARG A 285 6.23 -34.04 -5.01
CA ARG A 285 6.38 -35.50 -4.97
C ARG A 285 5.04 -36.21 -5.19
N GLN A 286 3.96 -35.70 -4.58
CA GLN A 286 2.60 -36.24 -4.71
C GLN A 286 2.07 -36.12 -6.14
N GLU A 287 2.29 -34.99 -6.83
CA GLU A 287 1.90 -34.82 -8.24
C GLU A 287 2.81 -35.59 -9.21
N ALA A 288 4.05 -35.89 -8.81
CA ALA A 288 4.93 -36.79 -9.54
C ALA A 288 4.62 -38.28 -9.33
N GLU A 289 3.69 -38.65 -8.43
CA GLU A 289 3.25 -40.04 -8.31
C GLU A 289 2.43 -40.46 -9.55
N PRO A 290 2.68 -41.66 -10.13
CA PRO A 290 2.19 -42.00 -11.46
C PRO A 290 0.70 -42.38 -11.48
N ALA A 291 -0.17 -41.36 -11.44
CA ALA A 291 -1.43 -41.42 -12.15
C ALA A 291 -1.13 -41.84 -13.60
N HIS A 292 -1.85 -42.84 -14.13
CA HIS A 292 -1.53 -43.52 -15.40
C HIS A 292 -1.79 -42.68 -16.68
N VAL A 293 -1.65 -41.36 -16.60
CA VAL A 293 -1.74 -40.42 -17.72
C VAL A 293 -0.34 -39.96 -18.09
N VAL A 294 0.33 -40.75 -18.93
CA VAL A 294 1.61 -40.38 -19.54
C VAL A 294 1.41 -39.09 -20.35
N ASN A 295 2.27 -38.09 -20.14
CA ASN A 295 2.31 -36.74 -20.74
C ASN A 295 1.59 -35.58 -20.01
N ALA A 296 1.13 -35.75 -18.77
CA ALA A 296 0.83 -34.58 -17.92
C ALA A 296 2.14 -33.97 -17.39
N PHE A 297 2.51 -32.77 -17.85
CA PHE A 297 3.61 -32.02 -17.24
C PHE A 297 3.13 -31.37 -15.95
N VAL A 298 3.81 -31.65 -14.84
CA VAL A 298 3.60 -30.94 -13.57
C VAL A 298 4.27 -29.57 -13.69
N ASP A 299 3.48 -28.49 -13.63
CA ASP A 299 4.02 -27.14 -13.59
C ASP A 299 4.49 -26.82 -12.17
N ASP A 300 5.81 -26.75 -12.02
CA ASP A 300 6.51 -26.56 -10.76
C ASP A 300 6.13 -25.26 -10.03
N ASP A 301 5.71 -24.21 -10.75
CA ASP A 301 5.28 -22.93 -10.21
C ASP A 301 3.80 -22.96 -9.79
N LEU A 302 2.96 -23.69 -10.53
CA LEU A 302 1.57 -23.93 -10.13
C LEU A 302 1.51 -24.64 -8.78
N VAL A 303 2.38 -25.64 -8.55
CA VAL A 303 2.46 -26.33 -7.26
C VAL A 303 2.80 -25.35 -6.13
N ILE A 304 3.79 -24.48 -6.34
CA ILE A 304 4.22 -23.46 -5.37
C ILE A 304 3.07 -22.49 -5.07
N ALA A 305 2.44 -21.95 -6.11
CA ALA A 305 1.37 -20.97 -5.99
C ALA A 305 0.16 -21.55 -5.25
N ARG A 306 -0.28 -22.77 -5.63
CA ARG A 306 -1.39 -23.49 -4.98
C ARG A 306 -1.08 -23.88 -3.54
N THR A 307 0.15 -24.31 -3.24
CA THR A 307 0.56 -24.65 -1.87
C THR A 307 0.45 -23.43 -0.96
N LEU A 308 0.94 -22.26 -1.41
CA LEU A 308 0.81 -21.02 -0.64
C LEU A 308 -0.66 -20.60 -0.48
N LEU A 309 -1.45 -20.59 -1.57
CA LEU A 309 -2.85 -20.19 -1.50
C LEU A 309 -3.67 -21.11 -0.59
N GLY A 310 -3.50 -22.44 -0.72
CA GLY A 310 -4.18 -23.41 0.14
C GLY A 310 -3.85 -23.23 1.61
N ALA A 311 -2.56 -23.00 1.93
CA ALA A 311 -2.10 -22.73 3.29
C ALA A 311 -2.65 -21.39 3.84
N VAL A 312 -2.77 -20.35 3.01
CA VAL A 312 -3.39 -19.07 3.41
C VAL A 312 -4.89 -19.25 3.70
N LEU A 313 -5.62 -19.94 2.82
CA LEU A 313 -7.04 -20.21 3.01
C LEU A 313 -7.30 -21.05 4.26
N ALA A 314 -6.45 -22.04 4.52
CA ALA A 314 -6.46 -22.81 5.77
C ALA A 314 -6.16 -21.91 6.98
N ALA A 315 -5.11 -21.09 6.91
CA ALA A 315 -4.70 -20.24 8.03
C ALA A 315 -5.78 -19.22 8.43
N VAL A 316 -6.45 -18.61 7.45
CA VAL A 316 -7.52 -17.62 7.70
C VAL A 316 -8.74 -18.26 8.36
N ASP A 317 -9.14 -19.48 7.97
CA ASP A 317 -10.17 -20.40 8.53
C ASP A 317 -11.61 -19.87 8.77
N ALA A 318 -11.77 -18.56 8.99
CA ALA A 318 -13.05 -17.88 9.11
C ALA A 318 -13.61 -17.54 7.72
N PRO A 319 -14.88 -17.86 7.42
CA PRO A 319 -15.53 -17.52 6.16
C PRO A 319 -15.90 -16.03 6.12
N ALA A 320 -14.89 -15.17 5.99
CA ALA A 320 -15.10 -13.73 5.77
C ALA A 320 -15.92 -13.52 4.48
N ILE A 321 -17.07 -12.86 4.60
CA ILE A 321 -18.09 -12.79 3.55
C ILE A 321 -17.51 -12.16 2.27
N GLY A 322 -17.41 -12.96 1.21
CA GLY A 322 -16.91 -12.54 -0.10
C GLY A 322 -15.42 -12.15 -0.15
N LEU A 323 -14.63 -12.51 0.87
CA LEU A 323 -13.18 -12.43 0.79
C LEU A 323 -12.66 -13.47 -0.21
N SER A 324 -11.83 -13.04 -1.15
CA SER A 324 -11.13 -13.94 -2.07
C SER A 324 -9.66 -13.55 -2.20
N TRP A 325 -8.85 -14.57 -2.42
CA TRP A 325 -7.39 -14.54 -2.54
C TRP A 325 -6.92 -15.12 -3.87
N ALA A 326 -5.81 -14.59 -4.36
CA ALA A 326 -5.03 -15.18 -5.45
C ALA A 326 -3.53 -15.11 -5.14
N VAL A 327 -2.77 -16.04 -5.75
CA VAL A 327 -1.31 -16.09 -5.70
C VAL A 327 -0.77 -16.28 -7.12
N SER A 328 0.30 -15.61 -7.47
CA SER A 328 0.99 -15.78 -8.76
C SER A 328 2.49 -15.97 -8.58
N VAL A 329 3.10 -16.77 -9.43
CA VAL A 329 4.55 -16.82 -9.61
C VAL A 329 4.91 -16.08 -10.89
N MET A 330 5.95 -15.26 -10.82
CA MET A 330 6.54 -14.59 -11.97
C MET A 330 8.02 -14.95 -12.05
N ARG A 331 8.51 -15.31 -13.24
CA ARG A 331 9.91 -15.65 -13.49
C ARG A 331 10.60 -14.60 -14.35
N GLY A 332 11.73 -14.11 -13.89
CA GLY A 332 12.65 -13.22 -14.61
C GLY A 332 14.10 -13.74 -14.57
N PRO A 333 15.08 -12.95 -15.04
CA PRO A 333 16.49 -13.35 -15.05
C PRO A 333 17.06 -13.57 -13.63
N GLU A 334 16.54 -12.86 -12.63
CA GLU A 334 16.94 -12.98 -11.22
C GLU A 334 16.26 -14.15 -10.48
N GLY A 335 15.40 -14.92 -11.15
CA GLY A 335 14.68 -16.07 -10.57
C GLY A 335 13.16 -15.88 -10.52
N SER A 336 12.52 -16.55 -9.57
CA SER A 336 11.06 -16.57 -9.37
C SER A 336 10.63 -15.73 -8.17
N ALA A 337 9.62 -14.89 -8.36
CA ALA A 337 9.00 -14.10 -7.30
C ALA A 337 7.54 -14.53 -7.07
N LEU A 338 7.12 -14.61 -5.81
CA LEU A 338 5.75 -14.94 -5.42
C LEU A 338 5.00 -13.65 -5.07
N PHE A 339 3.80 -13.49 -5.61
CA PHE A 339 2.92 -12.35 -5.29
C PHE A 339 1.57 -12.86 -4.78
N ILE A 340 1.10 -12.31 -3.67
CA ILE A 340 -0.23 -12.58 -3.10
C ILE A 340 -1.10 -11.33 -3.13
N THR A 341 -2.41 -11.51 -3.34
CA THR A 341 -3.35 -10.43 -3.06
C THR A 341 -4.76 -10.92 -2.71
N SER A 342 -5.50 -10.06 -2.01
CA SER A 342 -6.91 -10.23 -1.67
C SER A 342 -7.76 -9.22 -2.42
N ASN A 343 -9.04 -9.53 -2.65
CA ASN A 343 -10.00 -8.56 -3.17
C ASN A 343 -10.32 -7.43 -2.18
N GLU A 344 -9.96 -7.57 -0.90
CA GLU A 344 -9.93 -6.45 0.06
C GLU A 344 -9.03 -5.29 -0.36
N GLY A 345 -8.14 -5.50 -1.34
CA GLY A 345 -7.34 -4.45 -1.99
C GLY A 345 -6.16 -3.98 -1.13
N ARG A 346 -5.27 -3.17 -1.73
CA ARG A 346 -4.14 -2.50 -1.05
C ARG A 346 -3.22 -3.44 -0.25
N GLY A 347 -3.22 -4.73 -0.61
CA GLY A 347 -2.43 -5.78 0.01
C GLY A 347 -2.94 -6.18 1.40
N TRP A 348 -4.23 -6.00 1.69
CA TRP A 348 -4.76 -6.34 3.01
C TRP A 348 -4.49 -7.80 3.39
N LEU A 349 -3.87 -7.99 4.56
CA LEU A 349 -3.63 -9.26 5.24
C LEU A 349 -4.32 -9.25 6.62
N PRO A 350 -5.05 -10.30 7.01
CA PRO A 350 -5.62 -10.41 8.36
C PRO A 350 -4.54 -10.55 9.44
N ALA A 351 -4.86 -10.16 10.67
CA ALA A 351 -3.99 -10.35 11.83
C ALA A 351 -3.77 -11.85 12.12
N GLY A 352 -2.59 -12.21 12.63
CA GLY A 352 -2.22 -13.60 12.92
C GLY A 352 -1.83 -14.45 11.70
N LEU A 353 -1.75 -13.86 10.49
CA LEU A 353 -1.22 -14.52 9.30
C LEU A 353 0.28 -14.18 9.12
N PHE A 354 1.11 -15.22 9.02
CA PHE A 354 2.56 -15.12 8.78
C PHE A 354 2.89 -15.77 7.45
N LEU A 355 3.47 -15.03 6.50
CA LEU A 355 3.81 -15.56 5.17
C LEU A 355 5.34 -15.70 5.02
N PRO A 356 5.84 -16.59 4.13
CA PRO A 356 7.26 -16.65 3.81
C PRO A 356 7.78 -15.28 3.35
N ARG A 357 8.99 -14.92 3.77
CA ARG A 357 9.60 -13.58 3.53
C ARG A 357 9.77 -13.23 2.05
N GLU A 358 9.76 -14.24 1.18
CA GLU A 358 9.86 -14.13 -0.28
C GLU A 358 8.53 -13.72 -0.95
N VAL A 359 7.42 -13.74 -0.21
CA VAL A 359 6.10 -13.34 -0.71
C VAL A 359 5.96 -11.83 -0.71
N SER A 360 5.75 -11.26 -1.89
CA SER A 360 5.45 -9.83 -2.08
C SER A 360 3.97 -9.61 -2.40
N SER A 361 3.56 -8.36 -2.57
CA SER A 361 2.21 -8.00 -3.00
C SER A 361 2.29 -6.84 -4.00
N PRO A 362 1.41 -6.77 -5.03
CA PRO A 362 1.47 -5.75 -6.09
C PRO A 362 1.59 -4.31 -5.57
N TRP A 363 0.95 -4.03 -4.44
CA TRP A 363 0.77 -2.70 -3.86
C TRP A 363 2.05 -2.12 -3.24
N VAL A 364 3.04 -2.95 -2.93
CA VAL A 364 4.40 -2.51 -2.54
C VAL A 364 5.12 -1.83 -3.71
N TRP A 365 4.63 -2.05 -4.94
CA TRP A 365 5.21 -1.54 -6.18
C TRP A 365 4.42 -0.35 -6.75
N ASP A 366 3.36 0.13 -6.10
CA ASP A 366 2.51 1.24 -6.59
C ASP A 366 3.36 2.48 -6.99
N GLU A 367 4.39 2.81 -6.20
CA GLU A 367 5.32 3.92 -6.45
C GLU A 367 6.16 3.70 -7.72
N LEU A 368 6.86 2.55 -7.84
CA LEU A 368 7.64 2.18 -9.04
C LEU A 368 6.77 2.07 -10.31
N LEU A 369 5.49 1.77 -10.13
CA LEU A 369 4.53 1.70 -11.21
C LEU A 369 4.07 3.07 -11.71
N GLY A 370 4.38 4.16 -11.00
CA GLY A 370 3.97 5.51 -11.36
C GLY A 370 2.49 5.77 -11.08
N ALA A 371 1.91 5.05 -10.11
CA ALA A 371 0.51 5.19 -9.72
C ALA A 371 0.30 6.42 -8.81
N GLU A 372 0.64 7.61 -9.31
CA GLU A 372 0.37 8.88 -8.62
C GLU A 372 -1.15 9.05 -8.42
N GLY A 373 -1.61 8.79 -7.20
CA GLY A 373 -3.03 8.73 -6.85
C GLY A 373 -3.62 7.31 -6.71
N GLY A 374 -2.78 6.27 -6.57
CA GLY A 374 -3.20 4.91 -6.25
C GLY A 374 -3.38 4.00 -7.48
N SER A 375 -3.18 2.70 -7.29
CA SER A 375 -3.27 1.71 -8.36
C SER A 375 -4.67 1.58 -8.97
N PRO A 376 -4.82 1.42 -10.31
CA PRO A 376 -6.10 1.21 -10.98
C PRO A 376 -6.76 -0.15 -10.65
N TRP A 377 -6.16 -0.96 -9.79
CA TRP A 377 -6.70 -2.22 -9.31
C TRP A 377 -7.48 -2.07 -8.00
N GLU A 378 -7.46 -0.88 -7.39
CA GLU A 378 -8.24 -0.60 -6.17
C GLU A 378 -9.74 -0.82 -6.43
N GLY A 379 -10.38 -1.67 -5.63
CA GLY A 379 -11.82 -1.97 -5.74
C GLY A 379 -12.20 -3.08 -6.75
N VAL A 380 -11.24 -3.66 -7.47
CA VAL A 380 -11.47 -4.82 -8.35
C VAL A 380 -11.93 -6.04 -7.53
N SER A 381 -12.96 -6.74 -7.99
CA SER A 381 -13.54 -7.89 -7.28
C SER A 381 -12.72 -9.19 -7.38
N ASP A 382 -12.01 -9.39 -8.50
CA ASP A 382 -11.23 -10.60 -8.78
C ASP A 382 -9.73 -10.39 -8.51
N PRO A 383 -9.15 -11.02 -7.48
CA PRO A 383 -7.72 -10.88 -7.15
C PRO A 383 -6.81 -11.55 -8.19
N ALA A 384 -7.31 -12.53 -8.97
CA ALA A 384 -6.53 -13.15 -10.03
C ALA A 384 -6.31 -12.16 -11.19
N ARG A 385 -7.34 -11.39 -11.53
CA ARG A 385 -7.25 -10.28 -12.47
C ARG A 385 -6.28 -9.20 -11.98
N VAL A 386 -6.26 -8.85 -10.69
CA VAL A 386 -5.27 -7.90 -10.13
C VAL A 386 -3.84 -8.38 -10.37
N LEU A 387 -3.53 -9.66 -10.09
CA LEU A 387 -2.19 -10.21 -10.32
C LEU A 387 -1.80 -10.28 -11.79
N ALA A 388 -2.76 -10.57 -12.69
CA ALA A 388 -2.51 -10.56 -14.12
C ALA A 388 -2.24 -9.16 -14.69
N GLU A 389 -2.99 -8.15 -14.23
CA GLU A 389 -2.77 -6.74 -14.59
C GLU A 389 -1.43 -6.22 -14.04
N PHE A 390 -1.10 -6.58 -12.79
CA PHE A 390 0.22 -6.33 -12.21
C PHE A 390 1.33 -6.96 -13.03
N GLY A 391 1.19 -8.23 -13.45
CA GLY A 391 2.16 -8.91 -14.31
C GLY A 391 2.39 -8.21 -15.66
N LEU A 392 1.34 -7.62 -16.25
CA LEU A 392 1.45 -6.81 -17.48
C LEU A 392 2.14 -5.46 -17.26
N ALA A 393 1.94 -4.83 -16.11
CA ALA A 393 2.50 -3.51 -15.79
C ALA A 393 3.94 -3.56 -15.25
N TRP A 394 4.25 -4.58 -14.44
CA TRP A 394 5.54 -4.78 -13.78
C TRP A 394 6.48 -5.69 -14.58
N GLY A 395 5.98 -6.78 -15.16
CA GLY A 395 6.77 -7.79 -15.86
C GLY A 395 7.75 -7.21 -16.90
N PRO A 396 7.30 -6.35 -17.84
CA PRO A 396 8.19 -5.70 -18.81
C PRO A 396 9.27 -4.80 -18.19
N LYS A 397 9.03 -4.23 -17.01
CA LYS A 397 10.02 -3.41 -16.27
C LYS A 397 11.05 -4.28 -15.56
N ALA A 398 10.64 -5.43 -15.03
CA ALA A 398 11.47 -6.38 -14.30
C ALA A 398 12.14 -7.44 -15.20
N GLY A 399 11.82 -7.49 -16.50
CA GLY A 399 12.23 -8.58 -17.38
C GLY A 399 11.60 -9.93 -17.01
N ALA A 400 10.43 -9.91 -16.35
CA ALA A 400 9.75 -11.08 -15.80
C ALA A 400 8.43 -11.37 -16.52
N GLY A 401 8.09 -12.65 -16.64
CA GLY A 401 6.80 -13.14 -17.13
C GLY A 401 6.02 -13.84 -16.03
N LEU A 402 4.69 -13.71 -16.06
CA LEU A 402 3.78 -14.56 -15.29
C LEU A 402 3.97 -16.02 -15.75
N SER A 403 4.20 -16.95 -14.82
CA SER A 403 4.35 -18.38 -15.10
C SER A 403 3.21 -19.22 -14.53
N ALA A 404 2.76 -18.90 -13.31
CA ALA A 404 1.59 -19.52 -12.71
C ALA A 404 0.67 -18.50 -12.02
N LEU A 405 -0.63 -18.77 -12.00
CA LEU A 405 -1.65 -17.97 -11.33
C LEU A 405 -2.74 -18.87 -10.73
N VAL A 406 -2.95 -18.77 -9.43
CA VAL A 406 -4.01 -19.51 -8.72
C VAL A 406 -4.97 -18.57 -8.01
N SER A 407 -6.25 -18.99 -7.92
CA SER A 407 -7.30 -18.23 -7.25
C SER A 407 -8.22 -19.12 -6.43
N SER A 408 -8.64 -18.60 -5.29
CA SER A 408 -9.72 -19.16 -4.47
C SER A 408 -11.10 -18.99 -5.13
N GLY A 409 -11.23 -17.98 -5.99
CA GLY A 409 -12.40 -17.78 -6.85
C GLY A 409 -12.25 -18.48 -8.21
N PRO A 410 -13.30 -18.48 -9.04
CA PRO A 410 -13.19 -18.91 -10.43
C PRO A 410 -12.31 -17.92 -11.21
N ILE A 411 -11.29 -18.44 -11.90
CA ILE A 411 -10.53 -17.64 -12.88
C ILE A 411 -11.38 -17.44 -14.14
N ASP A 412 -11.43 -16.21 -14.66
CA ASP A 412 -12.19 -15.91 -15.88
C ASP A 412 -11.64 -16.61 -17.15
N SER A 413 -12.53 -16.85 -18.11
CA SER A 413 -12.21 -17.48 -19.40
C SER A 413 -11.36 -16.60 -20.32
N SER A 414 -11.55 -15.27 -20.32
CA SER A 414 -10.75 -14.35 -21.12
C SER A 414 -9.31 -14.25 -20.59
N LEU A 415 -9.13 -14.39 -19.28
CA LEU A 415 -7.81 -14.41 -18.65
C LEU A 415 -7.00 -15.63 -19.13
N ARG A 416 -7.60 -16.84 -19.10
CA ARG A 416 -6.96 -18.04 -19.67
C ARG A 416 -6.70 -17.91 -21.17
N ALA A 417 -7.61 -17.33 -21.92
CA ALA A 417 -7.46 -17.16 -23.37
C ALA A 417 -6.31 -16.20 -23.76
N ARG A 418 -5.99 -15.21 -22.91
CA ARG A 418 -4.90 -14.24 -23.14
C ARG A 418 -3.53 -14.74 -22.64
N PHE A 419 -3.50 -15.69 -21.71
CA PHE A 419 -2.28 -16.23 -21.11
C PHE A 419 -2.20 -17.76 -21.33
N THR A 420 -2.11 -18.18 -22.59
CA THR A 420 -2.15 -19.62 -22.97
C THR A 420 -1.01 -20.46 -22.40
N GLU A 421 0.15 -19.84 -22.18
CA GLU A 421 1.37 -20.50 -21.67
C GLU A 421 1.50 -20.42 -20.13
N VAL A 422 0.51 -19.89 -19.43
CA VAL A 422 0.53 -19.72 -17.96
C VAL A 422 -0.29 -20.82 -17.31
N ALA A 423 0.30 -21.52 -16.35
CA ALA A 423 -0.41 -22.51 -15.57
C ALA A 423 -1.46 -21.83 -14.66
N MET A 424 -2.75 -22.18 -14.80
CA MET A 424 -3.83 -21.51 -14.07
C MET A 424 -4.81 -22.47 -13.38
N GLU A 425 -5.02 -22.27 -12.08
CA GLU A 425 -6.00 -23.03 -11.27
C GLU A 425 -6.92 -22.09 -10.49
N GLY A 426 -8.23 -22.23 -10.68
CA GLY A 426 -9.24 -21.48 -9.92
C GLY A 426 -10.02 -22.41 -9.00
N LEU A 427 -10.74 -21.84 -8.03
CA LEU A 427 -11.47 -22.57 -6.98
C LEU A 427 -10.55 -23.41 -6.07
N VAL A 428 -9.31 -22.95 -5.85
CA VAL A 428 -8.39 -23.59 -4.89
C VAL A 428 -8.99 -23.53 -3.48
N GLY A 429 -9.06 -24.68 -2.82
CA GLY A 429 -9.54 -24.83 -1.44
C GLY A 429 -8.43 -24.72 -0.39
N PRO A 430 -8.79 -24.72 0.91
CA PRO A 430 -7.82 -24.74 2.01
C PRO A 430 -7.02 -26.05 2.04
N ALA A 431 -5.72 -25.94 2.34
CA ALA A 431 -4.80 -27.06 2.51
C ALA A 431 -3.99 -26.86 3.80
N TYR A 432 -3.96 -27.86 4.67
CA TYR A 432 -3.44 -27.75 6.04
C TYR A 432 -1.99 -28.28 6.18
N ASP A 433 -1.26 -28.41 5.07
CA ASP A 433 0.11 -28.93 5.04
C ASP A 433 1.16 -27.94 5.57
N VAL A 434 0.82 -26.66 5.65
CA VAL A 434 1.62 -25.59 6.26
C VAL A 434 0.73 -24.77 7.20
N ASP A 435 1.14 -24.62 8.46
CA ASP A 435 0.48 -23.73 9.41
C ASP A 435 1.07 -22.31 9.33
N LEU A 436 0.38 -21.41 8.62
CA LEU A 436 0.75 -19.99 8.50
C LEU A 436 0.17 -19.12 9.65
N ARG A 437 -0.40 -19.74 10.70
CA ARG A 437 -0.90 -19.04 11.90
C ARG A 437 0.17 -18.90 12.99
N THR A 438 1.25 -19.68 12.89
CA THR A 438 2.34 -19.72 13.87
C THR A 438 3.59 -19.08 13.25
N PRO A 439 4.24 -18.11 13.91
CA PRO A 439 5.46 -17.49 13.38
C PRO A 439 6.63 -18.47 13.37
N THR A 440 7.47 -18.36 12.35
CA THR A 440 8.71 -19.11 12.14
C THR A 440 9.83 -18.15 11.72
N ASP A 441 11.09 -18.59 11.75
CA ASP A 441 12.23 -17.73 11.42
C ASP A 441 12.18 -17.22 9.95
N ASP A 442 11.67 -18.06 9.04
CA ASP A 442 11.51 -17.80 7.60
C ASP A 442 10.24 -17.03 7.23
N THR A 443 9.30 -16.84 8.16
CA THR A 443 8.08 -16.08 7.92
C THR A 443 8.15 -14.66 8.49
N ALA A 444 7.29 -13.79 7.98
CA ALA A 444 7.07 -12.45 8.48
C ALA A 444 5.56 -12.17 8.62
N ASP A 445 5.21 -11.29 9.55
CA ASP A 445 3.84 -10.82 9.72
C ASP A 445 3.50 -9.72 8.71
N ARG A 446 2.22 -9.34 8.67
CA ARG A 446 1.71 -8.28 7.79
C ARG A 446 2.44 -6.94 7.88
N LEU A 447 2.90 -6.54 9.07
CA LEU A 447 3.72 -5.33 9.21
C LEU A 447 5.13 -5.51 8.63
N GLY A 448 5.75 -6.68 8.82
CA GLY A 448 7.08 -6.97 8.28
C GLY A 448 7.12 -7.17 6.77
N LEU A 449 6.00 -7.57 6.15
CA LEU A 449 5.90 -7.78 4.70
C LEU A 449 5.46 -6.52 3.94
N LEU A 450 4.50 -5.77 4.49
CA LEU A 450 3.75 -4.74 3.76
C LEU A 450 3.60 -3.40 4.50
N GLY A 451 4.14 -3.30 5.73
CA GLY A 451 4.24 -2.03 6.47
C GLY A 451 5.49 -1.26 6.09
N SER A 452 5.57 0.00 6.53
CA SER A 452 6.80 0.78 6.34
C SER A 452 7.90 0.36 7.33
N ALA A 453 9.16 0.39 6.88
CA ALA A 453 10.32 0.07 7.73
C ALA A 453 10.38 1.00 8.96
N SER A 454 10.10 2.29 8.79
CA SER A 454 10.09 3.26 9.88
C SER A 454 8.99 2.98 10.91
N THR A 455 7.81 2.50 10.50
CA THR A 455 6.78 2.05 11.46
C THR A 455 7.17 0.76 12.16
N ALA A 456 7.80 -0.20 11.46
CA ALA A 456 8.32 -1.41 12.10
C ALA A 456 9.37 -1.10 13.18
N GLU A 457 10.30 -0.17 12.90
CA GLU A 457 11.28 0.33 13.87
C GLU A 457 10.63 1.08 15.04
N MET A 458 9.69 2.00 14.76
CA MET A 458 8.95 2.73 15.79
C MET A 458 8.17 1.78 16.72
N VAL A 459 7.60 0.70 16.20
CA VAL A 459 6.90 -0.32 16.99
C VAL A 459 7.87 -1.16 17.83
N ALA A 460 9.03 -1.53 17.28
CA ALA A 460 10.07 -2.24 18.02
C ALA A 460 10.56 -1.43 19.23
N ALA A 461 10.73 -0.11 19.08
CA ALA A 461 11.20 0.80 20.12
C ALA A 461 10.22 1.04 21.28
N VAL A 462 8.94 0.64 21.17
CA VAL A 462 7.95 0.77 22.26
C VAL A 462 8.33 -0.18 23.41
N PRO A 463 8.35 0.25 24.69
CA PRO A 463 8.52 -0.68 25.82
C PRO A 463 7.30 -1.59 26.03
N ASP A 464 7.48 -2.81 26.55
CA ASP A 464 6.38 -3.76 26.80
C ASP A 464 5.25 -3.16 27.65
N SER A 465 5.61 -2.38 28.68
CA SER A 465 4.67 -1.67 29.56
C SER A 465 3.85 -0.58 28.86
N ALA A 466 4.24 -0.15 27.66
CA ALA A 466 3.55 0.85 26.86
C ALA A 466 2.75 0.26 25.68
N VAL A 467 2.85 -1.06 25.43
CA VAL A 467 2.20 -1.75 24.29
C VAL A 467 0.69 -1.49 24.24
N GLN A 468 -0.02 -1.72 25.35
CA GLN A 468 -1.47 -1.51 25.42
C GLN A 468 -1.84 -0.04 25.14
N ALA A 469 -1.18 0.90 25.83
CA ALA A 469 -1.45 2.33 25.69
C ALA A 469 -1.15 2.84 24.27
N ARG A 470 -0.10 2.32 23.61
CA ARG A 470 0.20 2.64 22.21
C ARG A 470 -0.86 2.08 21.25
N THR A 471 -1.31 0.85 21.47
CA THR A 471 -2.34 0.20 20.65
C THR A 471 -3.67 0.98 20.71
N VAL A 472 -4.13 1.33 21.92
CA VAL A 472 -5.31 2.18 22.13
C VAL A 472 -5.14 3.56 21.48
N LYS A 473 -3.94 4.15 21.57
CA LYS A 473 -3.65 5.44 20.93
C LYS A 473 -3.76 5.37 19.41
N LEU A 474 -3.23 4.33 18.76
CA LEU A 474 -3.35 4.16 17.30
C LEU A 474 -4.82 4.06 16.86
N ALA A 475 -5.60 3.22 17.55
CA ALA A 475 -7.04 3.04 17.27
C ALA A 475 -7.83 4.35 17.43
N ALA A 476 -7.61 5.07 18.52
CA ALA A 476 -8.23 6.37 18.77
C ALA A 476 -7.81 7.43 17.74
N GLN A 477 -6.54 7.45 17.31
CA GLN A 477 -6.05 8.38 16.30
C GLN A 477 -6.66 8.09 14.92
N ALA A 478 -6.70 6.82 14.50
CA ALA A 478 -7.37 6.40 13.26
C ALA A 478 -8.85 6.82 13.24
N HIS A 479 -9.58 6.49 14.30
CA HIS A 479 -10.99 6.84 14.42
C HIS A 479 -11.21 8.37 14.33
N ALA A 480 -10.45 9.14 15.11
CA ALA A 480 -10.60 10.59 15.16
C ALA A 480 -10.23 11.27 13.83
N GLN A 481 -9.25 10.77 13.07
CA GLN A 481 -8.96 11.27 11.73
C GLN A 481 -10.06 10.89 10.74
N LEU A 482 -10.50 9.63 10.72
CA LEU A 482 -11.55 9.17 9.80
C LEU A 482 -12.86 9.95 9.97
N VAL A 483 -13.22 10.28 11.22
CA VAL A 483 -14.38 11.12 11.55
C VAL A 483 -14.25 12.56 11.05
N ARG A 484 -13.03 13.13 11.00
CA ARG A 484 -12.78 14.50 10.48
C ARG A 484 -12.65 14.55 8.96
N SER A 485 -11.90 13.61 8.39
CA SER A 485 -11.52 13.63 6.98
C SER A 485 -12.61 13.12 6.04
N GLN A 486 -13.57 12.30 6.52
CA GLN A 486 -14.52 11.61 5.64
C GLN A 486 -15.95 11.60 6.19
N ALA A 487 -16.88 11.98 5.31
CA ALA A 487 -18.30 11.78 5.51
C ALA A 487 -18.59 10.28 5.65
N THR A 488 -19.36 9.89 6.66
CA THR A 488 -19.73 8.50 6.92
C THR A 488 -20.59 7.97 5.76
N PRO A 489 -20.23 6.84 5.12
CA PRO A 489 -21.18 6.09 4.29
C PRO A 489 -22.43 5.74 5.11
N PRO A 490 -23.65 5.81 4.56
CA PRO A 490 -24.86 5.39 5.26
C PRO A 490 -24.74 3.96 5.83
N GLU A 491 -24.11 3.06 5.07
CA GLU A 491 -23.81 1.68 5.43
C GLU A 491 -22.85 1.54 6.63
N SER A 492 -22.06 2.57 6.94
CA SER A 492 -21.09 2.60 8.04
C SER A 492 -21.55 3.44 9.25
N ALA A 493 -22.75 4.03 9.21
CA ALA A 493 -23.22 4.93 10.26
C ALA A 493 -23.36 4.23 11.62
N GLU A 494 -23.92 3.02 11.64
CA GLU A 494 -24.14 2.25 12.88
C GLU A 494 -22.82 1.72 13.47
N VAL A 495 -21.95 1.15 12.62
CA VAL A 495 -20.63 0.64 13.08
C VAL A 495 -19.74 1.77 13.63
N ARG A 496 -19.75 2.95 13.00
CA ARG A 496 -19.01 4.14 13.50
C ARG A 496 -19.46 4.55 14.91
N VAL A 497 -20.77 4.45 15.23
CA VAL A 497 -21.32 4.76 16.57
C VAL A 497 -21.01 3.66 17.60
N LEU A 498 -21.06 2.38 17.20
CA LEU A 498 -20.65 1.28 18.07
C LEU A 498 -19.16 1.37 18.42
N ARG A 499 -18.33 1.63 17.42
CA ARG A 499 -16.88 1.79 17.56
C ARG A 499 -16.49 2.96 18.46
N ASP A 500 -17.14 4.12 18.34
CA ASP A 500 -16.93 5.27 19.24
C ASP A 500 -17.25 4.90 20.70
N ARG A 501 -18.39 4.25 20.94
CA ARG A 501 -18.80 3.77 22.28
C ARG A 501 -17.78 2.79 22.88
N VAL A 502 -17.27 1.87 22.07
CA VAL A 502 -16.24 0.89 22.47
C VAL A 502 -14.93 1.60 22.79
N LEU A 503 -14.46 2.49 21.92
CA LEU A 503 -13.23 3.27 22.15
C LEU A 503 -13.31 4.14 23.41
N ALA A 504 -14.42 4.84 23.63
CA ALA A 504 -14.62 5.65 24.82
C ALA A 504 -14.56 4.82 26.12
N ALA A 505 -15.14 3.62 26.12
CA ALA A 505 -15.07 2.69 27.25
C ALA A 505 -13.61 2.21 27.50
N VAL A 506 -12.89 1.80 26.45
CA VAL A 506 -11.49 1.37 26.55
C VAL A 506 -10.59 2.51 27.06
N GLN A 507 -10.76 3.73 26.54
CA GLN A 507 -10.01 4.91 26.97
C GLN A 507 -10.28 5.29 28.43
N ALA A 508 -11.52 5.09 28.91
CA ALA A 508 -11.90 5.29 30.31
C ALA A 508 -11.50 4.12 31.23
N GLY A 509 -10.75 3.12 30.73
CA GLY A 509 -10.36 1.92 31.47
C GLY A 509 -11.54 1.06 31.92
N GLN A 510 -12.71 1.20 31.27
CA GLN A 510 -13.91 0.43 31.59
C GLN A 510 -13.90 -0.91 30.84
N PRO A 511 -14.40 -1.99 31.45
CA PRO A 511 -14.55 -3.26 30.75
C PRO A 511 -15.62 -3.14 29.66
N VAL A 512 -15.23 -3.40 28.41
CA VAL A 512 -16.18 -3.55 27.30
C VAL A 512 -16.81 -4.95 27.38
N SER A 513 -18.14 -5.02 27.32
CA SER A 513 -18.84 -6.30 27.38
C SER A 513 -18.61 -7.13 26.13
N ARG A 514 -18.63 -8.45 26.26
CA ARG A 514 -18.54 -9.37 25.11
C ARG A 514 -19.59 -9.07 24.03
N GLN A 515 -20.81 -8.73 24.45
CA GLN A 515 -21.89 -8.35 23.53
C GLN A 515 -21.50 -7.17 22.64
N GLN A 516 -20.85 -6.12 23.17
CA GLN A 516 -20.41 -4.97 22.37
C GLN A 516 -19.31 -5.33 21.36
N TRP A 517 -18.44 -6.28 21.68
CA TRP A 517 -17.44 -6.80 20.74
C TRP A 517 -18.06 -7.66 19.64
N ASP A 518 -19.08 -8.45 19.99
CA ASP A 518 -19.81 -9.28 19.04
C ASP A 518 -20.69 -8.39 18.13
N GLU A 519 -21.40 -7.39 18.65
CA GLU A 519 -22.12 -6.33 17.90
C GLU A 519 -21.21 -5.58 16.91
N LEU A 520 -19.99 -5.21 17.32
CA LEU A 520 -19.03 -4.54 16.43
C LEU A 520 -18.56 -5.45 15.29
N ARG A 521 -18.38 -6.76 15.54
CA ARG A 521 -17.99 -7.73 14.52
C ARG A 521 -19.12 -8.00 13.53
N GLU A 522 -20.34 -8.20 14.02
CA GLU A 522 -21.53 -8.36 13.17
C GLU A 522 -21.73 -7.13 12.25
N ALA A 523 -21.48 -5.92 12.77
CA ALA A 523 -21.55 -4.69 11.98
C ALA A 523 -20.42 -4.56 10.93
N ASP A 524 -19.19 -4.99 11.21
CA ASP A 524 -18.12 -5.09 10.19
C ASP A 524 -18.44 -6.16 9.12
N GLU A 525 -19.01 -7.31 9.50
CA GLU A 525 -19.44 -8.34 8.56
C GLU A 525 -20.56 -7.86 7.62
N LEU A 526 -21.52 -7.07 8.14
CA LEU A 526 -22.54 -6.40 7.33
C LEU A 526 -21.94 -5.34 6.40
N LEU A 527 -20.94 -4.57 6.87
CA LEU A 527 -20.22 -3.60 6.05
C LEU A 527 -19.43 -4.29 4.92
N ALA A 528 -18.77 -5.42 5.21
CA ALA A 528 -18.10 -6.27 4.25
C ALA A 528 -19.07 -6.79 3.17
N ALA A 529 -20.25 -7.27 3.57
CA ALA A 529 -21.29 -7.72 2.65
C ALA A 529 -21.79 -6.59 1.74
N ALA A 530 -21.99 -5.39 2.30
CA ALA A 530 -22.39 -4.22 1.52
C ALA A 530 -21.33 -3.82 0.47
N MET A 531 -20.04 -3.88 0.83
CA MET A 531 -18.93 -3.60 -0.09
C MET A 531 -18.94 -4.49 -1.33
N LEU A 532 -19.39 -5.75 -1.25
CA LEU A 532 -19.39 -6.67 -2.41
C LEU A 532 -20.15 -6.12 -3.62
N SER A 533 -21.29 -5.46 -3.39
CA SER A 533 -22.09 -4.82 -4.46
C SER A 533 -21.46 -3.56 -5.07
N ARG A 534 -20.43 -3.01 -4.42
CA ARG A 534 -19.69 -1.81 -4.84
C ARG A 534 -18.38 -2.14 -5.55
N ARG A 535 -17.94 -3.41 -5.54
CA ARG A 535 -16.71 -3.85 -6.22
C ARG A 535 -16.91 -3.91 -7.73
N VAL A 536 -15.87 -3.56 -8.49
CA VAL A 536 -15.94 -3.52 -9.95
C VAL A 536 -15.79 -4.93 -10.51
N ASP A 537 -16.83 -5.43 -11.19
CA ASP A 537 -16.73 -6.61 -12.07
C ASP A 537 -16.02 -6.22 -13.36
N VAL A 538 -14.79 -6.68 -13.48
CA VAL A 538 -13.86 -6.39 -14.57
C VAL A 538 -13.87 -7.44 -15.68
N GLY A 539 -14.74 -8.45 -15.62
CA GLY A 539 -14.84 -9.51 -16.64
C GLY A 539 -15.22 -9.01 -18.05
N ARG A 540 -15.70 -7.77 -18.17
CA ARG A 540 -16.02 -7.10 -19.45
C ARG A 540 -15.00 -6.03 -19.88
N VAL A 541 -13.98 -5.77 -19.07
CA VAL A 541 -12.95 -4.77 -19.35
C VAL A 541 -11.69 -5.47 -19.84
N ASP A 542 -11.13 -5.01 -20.95
CA ASP A 542 -9.90 -5.58 -21.52
C ASP A 542 -8.71 -5.50 -20.54
N LEU A 543 -7.86 -6.53 -20.54
CA LEU A 543 -6.62 -6.56 -19.77
C LEU A 543 -5.68 -5.41 -20.20
N GLY A 544 -5.29 -4.57 -19.23
CA GLY A 544 -4.55 -3.33 -19.41
C GLY A 544 -5.42 -2.07 -19.60
N ALA A 545 -6.74 -2.19 -19.63
CA ALA A 545 -7.67 -1.07 -19.86
C ALA A 545 -8.32 -0.50 -18.59
N LEU A 546 -8.01 -1.04 -17.41
CA LEU A 546 -8.49 -0.53 -16.12
C LEU A 546 -8.09 0.93 -15.92
N ARG A 547 -9.00 1.71 -15.34
CA ARG A 547 -8.81 3.14 -15.05
C ARG A 547 -8.98 3.37 -13.56
N ILE A 548 -8.25 4.35 -13.04
CA ILE A 548 -8.48 4.87 -11.69
C ILE A 548 -9.82 5.61 -11.74
N ASP A 549 -10.82 5.06 -11.06
CA ASP A 549 -12.19 5.60 -11.06
C ASP A 549 -12.42 6.50 -9.84
N GLU A 550 -13.09 7.64 -10.05
CA GLU A 550 -13.59 8.49 -8.96
C GLU A 550 -14.81 7.86 -8.27
N GLU A 551 -15.58 7.01 -8.97
CA GLU A 551 -16.71 6.26 -8.39
C GLU A 551 -16.28 5.31 -7.26
N GLY A 552 -15.00 4.87 -7.26
CA GLY A 552 -14.40 4.09 -6.19
C GLY A 552 -14.29 4.79 -4.83
N SER A 553 -14.56 6.11 -4.76
CA SER A 553 -14.47 6.90 -3.53
C SER A 553 -15.35 6.36 -2.38
N LEU A 554 -16.58 5.91 -2.67
CA LEU A 554 -17.47 5.35 -1.65
C LEU A 554 -16.96 4.01 -1.11
N LEU A 555 -16.53 3.10 -2.00
CA LEU A 555 -15.95 1.81 -1.61
C LEU A 555 -14.69 2.02 -0.76
N ARG A 556 -13.84 2.99 -1.13
CA ARG A 556 -12.64 3.36 -0.37
C ARG A 556 -12.98 3.89 1.03
N ALA A 557 -14.03 4.72 1.16
CA ALA A 557 -14.51 5.15 2.47
C ALA A 557 -14.97 3.96 3.34
N MET A 558 -15.69 2.99 2.76
CA MET A 558 -16.07 1.75 3.45
C MET A 558 -14.85 0.90 3.82
N VAL A 559 -13.80 0.81 2.97
CA VAL A 559 -12.53 0.13 3.32
C VAL A 559 -11.87 0.79 4.53
N PHE A 560 -11.78 2.12 4.58
CA PHE A 560 -11.20 2.81 5.74
C PHE A 560 -11.98 2.59 7.02
N GLU A 561 -13.32 2.53 6.94
CA GLU A 561 -14.17 2.16 8.06
C GLU A 561 -13.82 0.75 8.57
N ARG A 562 -13.77 -0.25 7.67
CA ARG A 562 -13.37 -1.63 8.03
C ARG A 562 -11.98 -1.73 8.65
N ARG A 563 -10.97 -1.01 8.14
CA ARG A 563 -9.63 -0.98 8.75
C ARG A 563 -9.66 -0.33 10.13
N CYS A 564 -10.54 0.65 10.36
CA CYS A 564 -10.74 1.27 11.66
C CYS A 564 -11.51 0.37 12.64
N ASP A 565 -12.47 -0.43 12.16
CA ASP A 565 -13.19 -1.45 12.93
C ASP A 565 -12.24 -2.58 13.34
N GLU A 566 -11.45 -3.11 12.39
CA GLU A 566 -10.39 -4.10 12.62
C GLU A 566 -9.42 -3.62 13.72
N LEU A 567 -8.93 -2.39 13.61
CA LEU A 567 -8.01 -1.77 14.56
C LEU A 567 -8.60 -1.63 15.98
N VAL A 568 -9.92 -1.49 16.11
CA VAL A 568 -10.62 -1.48 17.40
C VAL A 568 -10.90 -2.89 17.90
N LEU A 569 -11.25 -3.84 17.01
CA LEU A 569 -11.42 -5.25 17.34
C LEU A 569 -10.12 -5.91 17.85
N LEU A 570 -8.95 -5.44 17.41
CA LEU A 570 -7.65 -5.84 18.00
C LEU A 570 -7.53 -5.51 19.49
N LEU A 571 -8.22 -4.48 19.99
CA LEU A 571 -8.22 -4.11 21.42
C LEU A 571 -8.99 -5.10 22.30
N ALA A 572 -9.77 -6.01 21.72
CA ALA A 572 -10.44 -7.09 22.43
C ALA A 572 -9.50 -8.26 22.81
N GLN A 573 -8.30 -8.29 22.21
CA GLN A 573 -7.30 -9.33 22.45
C GLN A 573 -6.39 -8.99 23.66
N GLU A 574 -5.66 -9.98 24.17
CA GLU A 574 -4.66 -9.72 25.21
C GLU A 574 -3.52 -8.83 24.66
N PRO A 575 -3.10 -7.77 25.37
CA PRO A 575 -2.05 -6.87 24.90
C PRO A 575 -0.73 -7.62 24.65
N SER A 576 -0.29 -7.65 23.40
CA SER A 576 0.90 -8.37 22.97
C SER A 576 1.73 -7.56 21.97
N ARG A 577 3.01 -7.92 21.83
CA ARG A 577 3.90 -7.33 20.81
C ARG A 577 3.34 -7.51 19.40
N GLN A 578 2.79 -8.68 19.11
CA GLN A 578 2.15 -8.96 17.82
C GLN A 578 0.91 -8.08 17.62
N GLY A 579 0.03 -7.98 18.62
CA GLY A 579 -1.16 -7.11 18.55
C GLY A 579 -0.84 -5.63 18.30
N LEU A 580 0.30 -5.13 18.80
CA LEU A 580 0.76 -3.77 18.47
C LEU A 580 1.29 -3.67 17.02
N ARG A 581 1.99 -4.69 16.51
CA ARG A 581 2.43 -4.73 15.10
C ARG A 581 1.23 -4.79 14.15
N ASP A 582 0.25 -5.61 14.50
CA ASP A 582 -1.02 -5.73 13.79
C ASP A 582 -1.80 -4.41 13.81
N ALA A 583 -1.85 -3.71 14.94
CA ALA A 583 -2.50 -2.42 15.05
C ALA A 583 -1.77 -1.33 14.25
N ALA A 584 -0.45 -1.35 14.22
CA ALA A 584 0.34 -0.42 13.41
C ALA A 584 0.11 -0.64 11.91
N TYR A 585 0.04 -1.89 11.44
CA TYR A 585 -0.28 -2.22 10.05
C TYR A 585 -1.68 -1.71 9.65
N ALA A 586 -2.71 -1.99 10.45
CA ALA A 586 -4.07 -1.53 10.17
C ALA A 586 -4.19 0.01 10.19
N PHE A 587 -3.41 0.67 11.04
CA PHE A 587 -3.29 2.14 11.06
C PHE A 587 -2.63 2.70 9.78
N GLU A 588 -1.52 2.10 9.31
CA GLU A 588 -0.86 2.51 8.06
C GLU A 588 -1.73 2.31 6.83
N GLN A 589 -2.53 1.24 6.78
CA GLN A 589 -3.50 0.99 5.70
C GLN A 589 -4.53 2.13 5.53
N ILE A 590 -4.78 2.93 6.58
CA ILE A 590 -5.58 4.16 6.52
C ILE A 590 -4.69 5.36 6.21
N MET A 591 -3.69 5.64 7.04
CA MET A 591 -2.96 6.91 7.01
C MET A 591 -2.02 7.07 5.81
N ASN A 592 -1.39 5.97 5.37
CA ASN A 592 -0.43 5.99 4.26
C ASN A 592 -1.12 5.74 2.91
N HIS A 593 -2.45 5.88 2.85
CA HIS A 593 -3.19 5.71 1.60
C HIS A 593 -3.07 6.98 0.73
N PRO A 594 -2.64 6.91 -0.55
CA PRO A 594 -2.43 8.09 -1.41
C PRO A 594 -3.66 9.00 -1.63
N ARG A 595 -4.86 8.50 -1.30
CA ARG A 595 -6.14 9.24 -1.37
C ARG A 595 -6.72 9.59 0.00
N PHE A 596 -6.03 9.27 1.10
CA PHE A 596 -6.41 9.73 2.43
C PHE A 596 -5.79 11.12 2.66
N VAL A 597 -6.64 12.11 2.92
CA VAL A 597 -6.21 13.47 3.26
C VAL A 597 -6.40 13.65 4.76
N GLU A 598 -5.30 13.78 5.50
CA GLU A 598 -5.38 14.11 6.92
C GLU A 598 -5.91 15.54 7.09
N VAL A 599 -6.99 15.72 7.84
CA VAL A 599 -7.48 17.04 8.23
C VAL A 599 -6.90 17.39 9.60
N PRO A 600 -6.02 18.41 9.70
CA PRO A 600 -5.45 18.83 10.97
C PRO A 600 -6.53 19.09 12.01
N ALA A 601 -6.26 18.70 13.26
CA ALA A 601 -7.16 19.04 14.35
C ALA A 601 -7.31 20.56 14.43
N ALA A 602 -8.55 21.05 14.34
CA ALA A 602 -8.83 22.48 14.47
C ALA A 602 -8.28 22.97 15.81
N VAL A 603 -7.28 23.86 15.75
CA VAL A 603 -6.70 24.46 16.95
C VAL A 603 -7.76 25.33 17.59
N ALA A 604 -8.44 24.77 18.59
CA ALA A 604 -9.26 25.53 19.51
C ALA A 604 -8.33 26.52 20.23
N VAL A 605 -8.23 27.74 19.71
CA VAL A 605 -7.57 28.85 20.40
C VAL A 605 -8.25 28.94 21.77
N PRO A 606 -7.53 28.72 22.88
CA PRO A 606 -8.14 28.83 24.19
C PRO A 606 -8.64 30.26 24.33
N GLU A 607 -9.95 30.40 24.53
CA GLU A 607 -10.59 31.68 24.80
C GLU A 607 -9.82 32.35 25.94
N THR A 608 -9.33 33.58 25.71
CA THR A 608 -8.28 34.15 26.54
C THR A 608 -8.83 34.39 27.95
N GLU A 609 -8.51 33.48 28.86
CA GLU A 609 -8.96 33.53 30.24
C GLU A 609 -8.49 34.87 30.83
N ARG A 610 -9.43 35.80 31.01
CA ARG A 610 -9.15 37.11 31.59
C ARG A 610 -8.76 36.90 33.04
N VAL A 611 -7.45 36.77 33.28
CA VAL A 611 -6.83 36.66 34.59
C VAL A 611 -7.34 37.81 35.46
N SER A 612 -8.26 37.46 36.35
CA SER A 612 -8.89 38.39 37.27
C SER A 612 -7.92 38.63 38.43
N HIS A 613 -6.97 39.54 38.23
CA HIS A 613 -5.99 39.89 39.26
C HIS A 613 -6.72 40.42 40.52
N PRO A 614 -6.49 39.83 41.71
CA PRO A 614 -7.10 40.31 42.94
C PRO A 614 -6.51 41.68 43.31
N ALA A 615 -7.39 42.64 43.60
CA ALA A 615 -7.00 43.99 43.98
C ALA A 615 -6.31 44.00 45.36
N VAL A 616 -4.98 44.16 45.37
CA VAL A 616 -4.23 44.45 46.59
C VAL A 616 -4.26 45.95 46.84
N SER A 617 -4.78 46.34 48.01
CA SER A 617 -4.88 47.74 48.43
C SER A 617 -3.52 48.39 48.68
N GLY A 618 -3.26 49.52 48.02
CA GLY A 618 -2.36 50.57 48.51
C GLY A 618 -1.02 50.72 47.79
N ILE A 619 -0.92 51.75 46.95
CA ILE A 619 -0.16 52.98 47.24
C ILE A 619 -0.60 54.06 46.24
N SER A 620 -0.72 55.31 46.72
CA SER A 620 -1.26 56.43 45.95
C SER A 620 -0.20 57.10 45.08
N VAL A 621 -0.49 57.30 43.79
CA VAL A 621 0.18 58.30 42.94
C VAL A 621 -0.91 59.10 42.22
N VAL A 622 -0.87 60.42 42.39
CA VAL A 622 -1.92 61.35 41.97
C VAL A 622 -1.81 61.68 40.49
N SER A 623 -2.93 61.67 39.77
CA SER A 623 -3.12 62.39 38.50
C SER A 623 -4.26 63.41 38.65
N PRO A 624 -4.17 64.60 38.03
CA PRO A 624 -5.02 65.74 38.39
C PRO A 624 -6.46 65.65 37.88
N THR A 625 -7.37 66.14 38.71
CA THR A 625 -8.83 66.20 38.53
C THR A 625 -9.29 67.20 37.46
N LEU A 626 -10.32 66.84 36.68
CA LEU A 626 -11.42 67.70 36.16
C LEU A 626 -12.43 66.75 35.47
N ALA A 627 -13.47 66.23 36.13
CA ALA A 627 -14.68 66.87 36.64
C ALA A 627 -15.76 67.17 35.57
N ALA A 628 -16.64 66.19 35.30
CA ALA A 628 -18.07 66.37 35.03
C ALA A 628 -18.81 65.01 35.02
N GLY A 629 -19.78 64.82 35.91
CA GLY A 629 -20.93 63.92 35.67
C GLY A 629 -22.19 64.78 35.60
N PRO A 630 -23.37 64.30 36.02
CA PRO A 630 -23.99 62.96 35.93
C PRO A 630 -25.35 63.12 35.15
N PRO A 631 -26.46 62.36 35.33
CA PRO A 631 -26.68 61.16 36.14
C PRO A 631 -27.53 60.01 35.51
N THR A 632 -27.41 58.85 36.15
CA THR A 632 -28.43 57.81 36.43
C THR A 632 -29.70 57.64 35.57
N GLY A 633 -29.93 56.39 35.15
CA GLY A 633 -30.95 55.58 35.84
C GLY A 633 -32.18 55.13 35.04
N ALA A 634 -32.19 53.87 34.62
CA ALA A 634 -33.42 53.09 34.43
C ALA A 634 -33.10 51.59 34.49
N SER A 635 -33.62 50.89 35.50
CA SER A 635 -33.70 49.43 35.52
C SER A 635 -34.99 48.98 34.83
N VAL A 636 -34.92 48.00 33.91
CA VAL A 636 -36.12 47.33 33.38
C VAL A 636 -35.89 45.82 33.40
N SER A 637 -36.86 45.10 33.98
CA SER A 637 -36.86 43.65 34.16
C SER A 637 -37.23 42.90 32.87
N ALA A 638 -36.89 41.61 32.83
CA ALA A 638 -37.32 40.71 31.75
C ALA A 638 -38.84 40.44 31.76
N PRO A 639 -39.46 40.15 30.61
CA PRO A 639 -40.77 39.54 30.52
C PRO A 639 -40.70 38.00 30.37
N GLU A 640 -41.81 37.37 30.76
CA GLU A 640 -42.01 35.93 30.95
C GLU A 640 -42.47 35.20 29.67
N SER A 641 -42.56 33.87 29.73
CA SER A 641 -42.83 32.95 28.62
C SER A 641 -44.30 32.93 28.12
N VAL A 642 -44.49 32.45 26.89
CA VAL A 642 -45.80 32.10 26.31
C VAL A 642 -45.70 30.72 25.64
N PRO A 643 -46.65 29.79 25.87
CA PRO A 643 -46.66 28.46 25.23
C PRO A 643 -47.40 28.48 23.89
N VAL A 644 -47.09 27.51 23.00
CA VAL A 644 -47.81 27.28 21.74
C VAL A 644 -48.41 25.88 21.70
N VAL A 645 -49.54 25.77 21.00
CA VAL A 645 -50.56 24.72 21.11
C VAL A 645 -50.37 23.58 20.11
N GLU A 646 -50.71 22.38 20.56
CA GLU A 646 -50.87 21.13 19.82
C GLU A 646 -52.02 21.21 18.80
N GLN A 647 -51.81 20.74 17.56
CA GLN A 647 -52.91 20.65 16.57
C GLN A 647 -52.95 19.28 15.89
N VAL A 648 -54.16 18.71 15.85
CA VAL A 648 -54.50 17.39 15.30
C VAL A 648 -55.43 17.56 14.11
N GLY A 649 -55.25 16.73 13.08
CA GLY A 649 -56.33 16.29 12.19
C GLY A 649 -56.34 16.87 10.77
N GLY A 650 -56.06 16.01 9.79
CA GLY A 650 -56.19 16.24 8.36
C GLY A 650 -55.93 14.93 7.61
#